data_AF-A0A9E4WM72-F1
#
_entry.id   AF-A0A9E4WM72-F1
#
_cell.length_a   1.000
_cell.length_b   1.000
_cell.length_c   1.000
_cell.angle_alpha   90.00
_cell.angle_beta   90.00
_cell.angle_gamma   90.00
#
_symmetry.space_group_name_H-M   'P 1'
#
loop_
_entity.id
_entity.type
_entity.pdbx_description
1 polymer ?
#
loop_
_entity_poly.entity_id
_entity_poly.type
_entity_poly.pdbx_seq_one_letter_code
_entity_poly.pdbx_strand_id
1 'polypeptide(L)'
;DDEESSRRHAQISWEVGQFIITDMGSTNGTFVNGTKIAAPHMLRPDDEIMVGKTTLVFQVTETPVTFAVEAPATEAPATEPAETEEFVAEAPKAEAPKAEAPAPAGDVIPSRLVLSTAEETNQRLGHENLGFLSDSHGFMPIRPPRLELPPAYQAWDVMVERLPELYRTLTLRQTFDEMPELSAASSDLPDEYLLRASALLSIFAHAYYRVEPDPPAAIPDCIQRPRAEVTRRLGRPGPVLSYIDLIVYNWKLIDPNRDDPVRVENMRLLIPTVDNVVERIFYLGQVEILSQLNPIIGAVVRAQEAAHQNDVEALKVELRIVTDSLHNATYDSLMKIKLNPHSGPYFVDPVVWAKAVGPLAVSYEEGVPGPSGIASPIFHLLDEFFGRRTYDTKLGHEMTFVRDWYPQHWKDFLEAVGQVSVPDYVANHRNKTLKGIFQETRQAYMADTGFLGRHRLKVYGYLETAFKVGRSVTIGSFSGKFKDRAWNEVATQLDNSRAERQSGFPQFSHYANVKQVITTRAEGDEWVKQVVLDVAGTGIRYQPGDRCAILPENAGGLVEKTLHALRARGNEPIRLNAEWREAVGLREGYEATETLPLRTLLTFGRIRPVDRPVAKALHSISHNETLGRIIEARAEDQWELWDLLGVLNEAGFDPKRLWKAHPGERESMCWIVPPESFRMYSISSVMKDGQLEGASEIRLTIGRLRYQTSETDVSTPSQRLGTASNFLGDTSTVSPEDMGRVSLRAVHPPRFSLPQDERSPIVMFAGGTGIAPFLSFIHARAQQEDAGESWLFYATRTRADFYFQEELEQIASKGRLHVRPAFSRDDVDTKFESNGDGAHFVFEPGQKRYIGDEMLREENAGLLWDLLRSKEEGGQGAYFYVCGRTGFAVAVADGIQAVMRRFSEGSEQEKERAAKEMLHRLVGEDRYMQDIFTTYTGSQMQQQQTYDASEVALHNDEGNGYWMIVSGRVYDLTEFAHMHPGGLKIIHEYTGMDATDAYQKILHHVNPEVDSMLGMYEIGAIRRLDLGMEWGVAVGPDGLQVITLADAFRLWMRFLHFVVELENSLRNDFSILQEPTTRDEAPTSRSPFKTQLVLQSYQRFAKQYVADLMGESLETLWAITSGLCAQDEDVRWIRQEVAAIQQSEEAQTVERLTDSLAGLLETVVQQNADPADPAVSPLGAYCDLLEVEDKRFMHEMKLALRAGVQVFEELERETISQGGDRLLNACRAIPGVLKAYYARVISGVQALDK
;
A
#
# COMPACT_ATOMS: atom_id res chain seq x y z
N ASP A 1 -14.98 32.78 2.30
CA ASP A 1 -14.36 33.21 1.03
C ASP A 1 -14.16 34.72 1.00
N ASP A 2 -12.94 35.15 1.26
CA ASP A 2 -12.49 36.54 1.20
C ASP A 2 -11.50 36.69 0.03
N GLU A 3 -11.90 37.39 -1.02
CA GLU A 3 -11.11 37.54 -2.26
C GLU A 3 -9.78 38.31 -2.06
N GLU A 4 -9.62 39.04 -0.95
CA GLU A 4 -8.38 39.74 -0.61
C GLU A 4 -7.45 38.89 0.27
N SER A 5 -7.88 37.68 0.65
CA SER A 5 -7.05 36.68 1.33
C SER A 5 -6.34 35.77 0.33
N SER A 6 -5.13 35.33 0.67
CA SER A 6 -4.32 34.43 -0.16
C SER A 6 -4.53 33.00 0.29
N ARG A 7 -4.45 32.01 -0.61
CA ARG A 7 -4.63 30.58 -0.24
C ARG A 7 -3.71 30.12 0.90
N ARG A 8 -2.49 30.65 0.95
CA ARG A 8 -1.59 30.58 2.11
C ARG A 8 -1.23 32.02 2.46
N HIS A 9 -1.93 32.62 3.42
CA HIS A 9 -1.77 34.04 3.73
C HIS A 9 -0.79 34.26 4.89
N ALA A 10 -1.06 33.65 6.04
CA ALA A 10 -0.20 33.69 7.23
C ALA A 10 -0.06 32.29 7.82
N GLN A 11 1.01 32.05 8.56
CA GLN A 11 1.24 30.84 9.35
C GLN A 11 1.45 31.22 10.81
N ILE A 12 0.76 30.55 11.73
CA ILE A 12 1.05 30.63 13.17
C ILE A 12 1.82 29.36 13.55
N SER A 13 3.04 29.51 14.07
CA SER A 13 3.88 28.44 14.62
C SER A 13 4.03 28.60 16.13
N TRP A 14 4.29 27.51 16.84
CA TRP A 14 4.70 27.54 18.24
C TRP A 14 6.20 27.27 18.31
N GLU A 15 6.98 28.29 18.62
CA GLU A 15 8.44 28.25 18.65
C GLU A 15 8.92 28.75 20.03
N VAL A 16 9.78 27.97 20.69
CA VAL A 16 10.43 28.36 21.98
C VAL A 16 9.42 28.87 23.03
N GLY A 17 8.26 28.22 23.14
CA GLY A 17 7.24 28.59 24.14
C GLY A 17 6.38 29.80 23.78
N GLN A 18 6.37 30.24 22.52
CA GLN A 18 5.63 31.41 22.06
C GLN A 18 4.93 31.13 20.72
N PHE A 19 3.75 31.73 20.53
CA PHE A 19 3.09 31.72 19.22
C PHE A 19 3.68 32.81 18.34
N ILE A 20 4.16 32.44 17.16
CA ILE A 20 4.74 33.36 16.18
C ILE A 20 3.88 33.30 14.92
N ILE A 21 3.42 34.45 14.42
CA ILE A 21 2.77 34.58 13.12
C ILE A 21 3.75 35.10 12.07
N THR A 22 3.80 34.42 10.93
CA THR A 22 4.63 34.80 9.78
C THR A 22 3.75 34.98 8.56
N ASP A 23 3.91 36.10 7.84
CA ASP A 23 3.27 36.30 6.54
C ASP A 23 3.92 35.38 5.50
N MET A 24 3.11 34.60 4.79
CA MET A 24 3.58 33.57 3.85
C MET A 24 3.84 34.13 2.44
N GLY A 25 4.20 35.42 2.34
CA GLY A 25 4.33 36.14 1.07
C GLY A 25 2.97 36.48 0.47
N SER A 26 2.02 36.85 1.32
CA SER A 26 0.65 37.09 0.89
C SER A 26 0.52 38.38 0.07
N THR A 27 -0.44 38.41 -0.87
CA THR A 27 -0.57 39.51 -1.84
C THR A 27 -0.85 40.85 -1.16
N ASN A 28 -1.72 40.85 -0.14
CA ASN A 28 -2.13 42.06 0.59
C ASN A 28 -1.38 42.23 1.93
N GLY A 29 -0.71 41.16 2.38
CA GLY A 29 0.04 41.10 3.63
C GLY A 29 -0.82 40.90 4.86
N THR A 30 -0.23 40.30 5.88
CA THR A 30 -0.85 40.05 7.18
C THR A 30 -0.65 41.25 8.11
N PHE A 31 -1.67 41.60 8.89
CA PHE A 31 -1.59 42.66 9.90
C PHE A 31 -1.91 42.10 11.28
N VAL A 32 -1.18 42.54 12.30
CA VAL A 32 -1.47 42.25 13.70
C VAL A 32 -1.70 43.58 14.42
N ASN A 33 -2.84 43.71 15.10
CA ASN A 33 -3.30 44.93 15.78
C ASN A 33 -3.22 46.18 14.86
N GLY A 34 -3.66 46.02 13.61
CA GLY A 34 -3.64 47.06 12.58
C GLY A 34 -2.26 47.38 11.99
N THR A 35 -1.19 46.67 12.40
CA THR A 35 0.18 46.89 11.91
C THR A 35 0.61 45.76 10.97
N LYS A 36 1.05 46.09 9.76
CA LYS A 36 1.54 45.10 8.78
C LYS A 36 2.81 44.42 9.29
N ILE A 37 2.84 43.09 9.32
CA ILE A 37 4.03 42.35 9.72
C ILE A 37 4.95 42.12 8.49
N ALA A 38 6.24 42.38 8.66
CA ALA A 38 7.25 42.21 7.60
C ALA A 38 8.28 41.10 7.94
N ALA A 39 8.18 40.54 9.14
CA ALA A 39 9.00 39.48 9.70
C ALA A 39 8.12 38.69 10.69
N PRO A 40 8.53 37.49 11.13
CA PRO A 40 7.81 36.73 12.14
C PRO A 40 7.48 37.60 13.37
N HIS A 41 6.22 37.61 13.78
CA HIS A 41 5.68 38.46 14.85
C HIS A 41 5.13 37.59 15.98
N MET A 42 5.52 37.86 17.21
CA MET A 42 4.99 37.14 18.36
C MET A 42 3.54 37.54 18.63
N LEU A 43 2.65 36.57 18.66
CA LEU A 43 1.23 36.74 19.02
C LEU A 43 1.02 36.67 20.53
N ARG A 44 0.15 37.55 21.03
CA ARG A 44 -0.36 37.57 22.40
C ARG A 44 -1.86 37.26 22.38
N PRO A 45 -2.41 36.65 23.45
CA PRO A 45 -3.85 36.53 23.60
C PRO A 45 -4.54 37.88 23.41
N ASP A 46 -5.67 37.86 22.73
CA ASP A 46 -6.48 39.00 22.28
C ASP A 46 -5.92 39.80 21.09
N ASP A 47 -4.80 39.41 20.47
CA ASP A 47 -4.30 40.08 19.28
C ASP A 47 -5.26 39.93 18.09
N GLU A 48 -5.54 41.05 17.40
CA GLU A 48 -6.34 41.08 16.18
C GLU A 48 -5.46 40.85 14.94
N ILE A 49 -5.67 39.73 14.26
CA ILE A 49 -4.97 39.36 13.03
C ILE A 49 -5.89 39.63 11.83
N MET A 50 -5.50 40.58 10.98
CA MET A 50 -6.24 40.88 9.75
C MET A 50 -5.58 40.18 8.55
N VAL A 51 -6.39 39.41 7.84
CA VAL A 51 -6.06 38.65 6.62
C VAL A 51 -7.10 39.01 5.56
N GLY A 52 -6.69 39.70 4.51
CA GLY A 52 -7.64 40.30 3.57
C GLY A 52 -8.55 41.32 4.26
N LYS A 53 -9.87 41.14 4.17
CA LYS A 53 -10.90 41.90 4.90
C LYS A 53 -11.33 41.25 6.21
N THR A 54 -10.85 40.05 6.48
CA THR A 54 -11.24 39.24 7.64
C THR A 54 -10.34 39.57 8.83
N THR A 55 -10.94 39.88 9.98
CA THR A 55 -10.22 40.08 11.25
C THR A 55 -10.47 38.89 12.16
N LEU A 56 -9.40 38.23 12.59
CA LEU A 56 -9.38 37.10 13.51
C LEU A 56 -8.86 37.58 14.86
N VAL A 57 -9.36 37.05 15.98
CA VAL A 57 -8.82 37.34 17.32
C VAL A 57 -8.08 36.11 17.82
N PHE A 58 -6.83 36.28 18.24
CA PHE A 58 -6.02 35.19 18.76
C PHE A 58 -6.36 34.88 20.21
N GLN A 59 -6.76 33.64 20.51
CA GLN A 59 -7.09 33.16 21.86
C GLN A 59 -6.30 31.88 22.16
N VAL A 60 -5.87 31.70 23.41
CA VAL A 60 -5.18 30.48 23.87
C VAL A 60 -6.08 29.79 24.91
N THR A 61 -6.65 28.64 24.57
CA THR A 61 -7.62 27.94 25.43
C THR A 61 -7.01 26.88 26.36
N GLU A 62 -5.79 26.40 26.09
CA GLU A 62 -5.00 25.54 26.99
C GLU A 62 -3.50 25.75 26.75
N THR A 63 -2.70 25.80 27.82
CA THR A 63 -1.23 25.99 27.74
C THR A 63 -0.55 24.66 27.38
N PRO A 64 0.28 24.57 26.32
CA PRO A 64 1.15 23.43 26.12
C PRO A 64 2.18 23.34 27.25
N VAL A 65 2.43 22.13 27.76
CA VAL A 65 3.48 21.84 28.74
C VAL A 65 4.83 22.29 28.16
N THR A 66 5.49 23.23 28.84
CA THR A 66 6.77 23.79 28.43
C THR A 66 7.91 22.90 28.94
N PHE A 67 8.71 22.35 28.02
CA PHE A 67 10.03 21.82 28.35
C PHE A 67 11.02 22.99 28.33
N ALA A 68 11.55 23.36 29.49
CA ALA A 68 12.59 24.38 29.60
C ALA A 68 13.95 23.77 29.22
N VAL A 69 14.63 24.37 28.24
CA VAL A 69 16.04 24.12 27.91
C VAL A 69 16.83 25.36 28.33
N GLU A 70 17.71 25.23 29.32
CA GLU A 70 18.70 26.27 29.62
C GLU A 70 19.82 26.25 28.55
N ALA A 71 20.10 27.41 27.97
CA ALA A 71 21.20 27.59 27.02
C ALA A 71 22.54 27.77 27.76
N PRO A 72 23.64 27.13 27.34
CA PRO A 72 24.96 27.44 27.86
C PRO A 72 25.58 28.65 27.15
N ALA A 73 26.23 29.49 27.96
CA ALA A 73 26.96 30.67 27.53
C ALA A 73 28.17 30.31 26.64
N THR A 74 28.34 31.08 25.57
CA THR A 74 29.45 31.01 24.61
C THR A 74 30.58 31.92 25.07
N GLU A 75 31.77 31.36 25.32
CA GLU A 75 33.04 32.08 25.27
C GLU A 75 33.92 31.43 24.19
N ALA A 76 34.30 32.24 23.20
CA ALA A 76 35.26 31.90 22.16
C ALA A 76 36.69 32.22 22.62
N PRO A 77 37.71 31.50 22.12
CA PRO A 77 39.01 32.11 21.96
C PRO A 77 39.52 32.12 20.51
N ALA A 78 40.33 33.15 20.29
CA ALA A 78 40.93 33.63 19.06
C ALA A 78 41.91 32.66 18.37
N THR A 79 42.02 32.91 17.06
CA THR A 79 43.01 32.45 16.07
C THR A 79 44.46 32.84 16.39
N GLU A 80 45.44 32.01 15.98
CA GLU A 80 46.61 32.38 15.14
C GLU A 80 47.50 31.15 14.79
N PRO A 81 48.43 31.20 13.79
CA PRO A 81 48.45 30.23 12.68
C PRO A 81 49.75 29.45 12.44
N ALA A 82 49.61 28.39 11.61
CA ALA A 82 50.50 27.79 10.60
C ALA A 82 52.05 27.84 10.74
N GLU A 83 52.67 26.66 10.59
CA GLU A 83 53.99 26.50 9.95
C GLU A 83 54.00 25.27 9.02
N THR A 84 54.91 25.32 8.06
CA THR A 84 54.91 24.75 6.70
C THR A 84 55.94 23.63 6.51
N GLU A 85 55.93 23.03 5.31
CA GLU A 85 57.01 22.27 4.62
C GLU A 85 57.12 20.77 4.95
N GLU A 86 57.41 19.83 4.03
CA GLU A 86 57.70 19.87 2.59
C GLU A 86 57.59 18.43 2.03
N PHE A 87 57.29 18.31 0.73
CA PHE A 87 57.27 17.09 -0.07
C PHE A 87 58.70 16.61 -0.41
N VAL A 88 58.96 15.29 -0.39
CA VAL A 88 59.92 14.66 -1.32
C VAL A 88 59.43 13.27 -1.74
N ALA A 89 59.39 13.06 -3.05
CA ALA A 89 58.98 11.85 -3.75
C ALA A 89 60.17 10.91 -4.03
N GLU A 90 59.92 9.59 -4.13
CA GLU A 90 60.57 8.72 -5.13
C GLU A 90 59.87 7.35 -5.26
N ALA A 91 59.75 6.88 -6.50
CA ALA A 91 59.30 5.56 -6.95
C ALA A 91 60.35 5.01 -7.95
N PRO A 92 60.26 3.78 -8.51
CA PRO A 92 59.59 2.53 -8.11
C PRO A 92 60.54 1.30 -8.15
N LYS A 93 60.07 0.12 -7.72
CA LYS A 93 60.29 -1.18 -8.42
C LYS A 93 59.51 -2.33 -7.77
N ALA A 94 58.93 -3.18 -8.61
CA ALA A 94 58.00 -4.26 -8.29
C ALA A 94 58.69 -5.62 -8.09
N GLU A 95 58.16 -6.47 -7.19
CA GLU A 95 58.02 -7.92 -7.40
C GLU A 95 57.07 -8.61 -6.39
N ALA A 96 56.35 -9.61 -6.92
CA ALA A 96 55.29 -10.54 -6.48
C ALA A 96 55.03 -10.89 -4.97
N PRO A 97 53.80 -11.39 -4.63
CA PRO A 97 53.27 -11.40 -3.27
C PRO A 97 53.57 -12.69 -2.51
N LYS A 98 54.11 -12.58 -1.28
CA LYS A 98 54.05 -13.63 -0.25
C LYS A 98 53.98 -13.03 1.16
N ALA A 99 52.86 -13.34 1.82
CA ALA A 99 52.55 -13.35 3.26
C ALA A 99 53.31 -12.36 4.17
N GLU A 100 52.59 -11.38 4.75
CA GLU A 100 53.12 -10.62 5.87
C GLU A 100 52.05 -10.12 6.87
N ALA A 101 52.56 -9.86 8.07
CA ALA A 101 51.91 -9.58 9.35
C ALA A 101 51.18 -8.21 9.40
N PRO A 102 50.54 -7.82 10.52
CA PRO A 102 49.49 -6.80 10.53
C PRO A 102 50.03 -5.39 10.23
N ALA A 103 49.27 -4.66 9.41
CA ALA A 103 49.50 -3.27 9.04
C ALA A 103 49.39 -2.32 10.26
N PRO A 104 50.05 -1.14 10.23
CA PRO A 104 50.12 -0.24 11.38
C PRO A 104 48.75 0.37 11.69
N ALA A 105 48.41 0.47 12.97
CA ALA A 105 47.21 1.13 13.47
C ALA A 105 47.24 2.63 13.13
N GLY A 106 46.40 3.06 12.19
CA GLY A 106 46.29 4.48 11.80
C GLY A 106 45.25 4.85 10.73
N ASP A 107 44.58 3.91 10.07
CA ASP A 107 43.72 4.21 8.90
C ASP A 107 42.42 3.37 8.86
N VAL A 108 41.87 3.02 10.04
CA VAL A 108 40.63 2.24 10.15
C VAL A 108 39.45 3.19 10.30
N ILE A 109 38.41 3.03 9.47
CA ILE A 109 37.23 3.88 9.53
C ILE A 109 36.46 3.68 10.85
N PRO A 110 35.74 4.70 11.35
CA PRO A 110 35.05 4.64 12.64
C PRO A 110 34.09 3.45 12.79
N SER A 111 33.28 3.17 11.77
CA SER A 111 32.27 2.11 11.83
C SER A 111 32.88 0.70 11.94
N ARG A 112 34.02 0.46 11.28
CA ARG A 112 34.80 -0.79 11.43
C ARG A 112 35.32 -0.96 12.86
N LEU A 113 35.90 0.10 13.42
CA LEU A 113 36.43 0.09 14.78
C LEU A 113 35.33 -0.23 15.80
N VAL A 114 34.18 0.44 15.71
CA VAL A 114 33.05 0.20 16.61
C VAL A 114 32.50 -1.22 16.46
N LEU A 115 32.32 -1.71 15.24
CA LEU A 115 31.84 -3.07 14.97
C LEU A 115 32.75 -4.12 15.62
N SER A 116 34.06 -4.04 15.37
CA SER A 116 35.03 -4.99 15.96
C SER A 116 35.10 -4.87 17.49
N THR A 117 35.03 -3.65 18.02
CA THR A 117 35.04 -3.43 19.48
C THR A 117 33.80 -4.03 20.16
N ALA A 118 32.64 -3.93 19.53
CA ALA A 118 31.40 -4.52 20.03
C ALA A 118 31.47 -6.06 20.04
N GLU A 119 31.99 -6.67 18.96
CA GLU A 119 32.18 -8.12 18.89
C GLU A 119 33.14 -8.64 19.97
N GLU A 120 34.31 -7.99 20.12
CA GLU A 120 35.29 -8.34 21.16
C GLU A 120 34.71 -8.17 22.58
N THR A 121 33.93 -7.11 22.79
CA THR A 121 33.28 -6.83 24.08
C THR A 121 32.24 -7.90 24.40
N ASN A 122 31.34 -8.21 23.46
CA ASN A 122 30.31 -9.23 23.62
C ASN A 122 30.93 -10.62 23.84
N GLN A 123 32.00 -10.95 23.12
CA GLN A 123 32.74 -12.20 23.32
C GLN A 123 33.37 -12.28 24.71
N ARG A 124 34.01 -11.20 25.17
CA ARG A 124 34.65 -11.13 26.50
C ARG A 124 33.63 -11.23 27.63
N LEU A 125 32.45 -10.63 27.48
CA LEU A 125 31.37 -10.69 28.48
C LEU A 125 30.62 -12.02 28.45
N GLY A 126 30.64 -12.75 27.33
CA GLY A 126 29.90 -14.00 27.15
C GLY A 126 28.40 -13.81 26.93
N HIS A 127 27.95 -12.57 26.76
CA HIS A 127 26.57 -12.16 26.53
C HIS A 127 26.52 -10.83 25.75
N GLU A 128 25.36 -10.49 25.18
CA GLU A 128 25.19 -9.36 24.26
C GLU A 128 24.30 -8.24 24.85
N ASN A 129 24.30 -8.07 26.19
CA ASN A 129 23.45 -7.11 26.91
C ASN A 129 23.67 -5.64 26.50
N LEU A 130 24.83 -5.28 25.94
CA LEU A 130 25.13 -3.94 25.43
C LEU A 130 24.62 -3.71 23.99
N GLY A 131 23.93 -4.70 23.41
CA GLY A 131 23.36 -4.68 22.07
C GLY A 131 23.98 -5.74 21.16
N PHE A 132 23.15 -6.45 20.39
CA PHE A 132 23.61 -7.40 19.37
C PHE A 132 24.24 -6.62 18.21
N LEU A 133 25.52 -6.82 17.95
CA LEU A 133 26.19 -6.19 16.82
C LEU A 133 27.35 -7.07 16.36
N SER A 134 27.27 -7.55 15.11
CA SER A 134 28.35 -8.31 14.49
C SER A 134 28.29 -8.23 12.96
N ASP A 135 29.41 -8.54 12.29
CA ASP A 135 29.47 -8.59 10.82
C ASP A 135 28.60 -9.74 10.28
N SER A 136 28.53 -10.85 11.01
CA SER A 136 27.84 -12.08 10.58
C SER A 136 26.33 -12.08 10.86
N HIS A 137 25.88 -11.46 11.96
CA HIS A 137 24.48 -11.48 12.39
C HIS A 137 23.86 -10.07 12.48
N GLY A 138 24.59 -9.02 12.10
CA GLY A 138 24.06 -7.66 12.12
C GLY A 138 23.54 -7.25 13.50
N PHE A 139 22.26 -6.83 13.55
CA PHE A 139 21.56 -6.46 14.80
C PHE A 139 20.83 -7.63 15.47
N MET A 140 21.09 -8.87 15.04
CA MET A 140 20.54 -10.10 15.62
C MET A 140 21.56 -10.78 16.54
N PRO A 141 21.11 -11.53 17.56
CA PRO A 141 22.01 -12.25 18.45
C PRO A 141 22.79 -13.34 17.69
N ILE A 142 24.09 -13.45 17.97
CA ILE A 142 24.95 -14.48 17.35
C ILE A 142 24.52 -15.89 17.78
N ARG A 143 24.03 -16.02 19.01
CA ARG A 143 23.48 -17.28 19.53
C ARG A 143 21.96 -17.17 19.60
N PRO A 144 21.20 -18.21 19.23
CA PRO A 144 19.75 -18.21 19.42
C PRO A 144 19.37 -17.85 20.87
N PRO A 145 18.23 -17.16 21.08
CA PRO A 145 17.77 -16.79 22.41
C PRO A 145 17.77 -17.97 23.38
N ARG A 146 18.20 -17.71 24.62
CA ARG A 146 18.20 -18.72 25.70
C ARG A 146 16.79 -19.27 25.89
N LEU A 147 16.65 -20.60 25.90
CA LEU A 147 15.34 -21.27 25.95
C LEU A 147 14.69 -21.33 27.33
N GLU A 148 15.50 -21.31 28.39
CA GLU A 148 15.06 -21.48 29.79
C GLU A 148 15.92 -20.58 30.71
N LEU A 149 15.37 -20.22 31.88
CA LEU A 149 16.13 -19.58 32.95
C LEU A 149 16.73 -20.62 33.90
N PRO A 150 17.62 -20.23 34.84
CA PRO A 150 18.09 -21.16 35.87
C PRO A 150 16.92 -21.76 36.67
N PRO A 151 17.02 -22.99 37.21
CA PRO A 151 15.89 -23.68 37.86
C PRO A 151 15.18 -22.89 38.97
N ALA A 152 15.88 -21.99 39.66
CA ALA A 152 15.29 -21.11 40.67
C ALA A 152 14.21 -20.15 40.11
N TYR A 153 14.17 -19.95 38.79
CA TYR A 153 13.27 -19.05 38.08
C TYR A 153 12.20 -19.77 37.25
N GLN A 154 12.04 -21.09 37.44
CA GLN A 154 11.09 -21.92 36.69
C GLN A 154 9.64 -21.37 36.76
N ALA A 155 9.27 -20.65 37.81
CA ALA A 155 7.95 -20.03 37.93
C ALA A 155 7.63 -19.09 36.75
N TRP A 156 8.60 -18.34 36.23
CA TRP A 156 8.40 -17.51 35.04
C TRP A 156 8.22 -18.35 33.78
N ASP A 157 9.03 -19.40 33.59
CA ASP A 157 8.93 -20.28 32.41
C ASP A 157 7.58 -21.03 32.37
N VAL A 158 7.06 -21.46 33.53
CA VAL A 158 5.73 -22.08 33.64
C VAL A 158 4.61 -21.10 33.26
N MET A 159 4.75 -19.81 33.59
CA MET A 159 3.75 -18.81 33.19
C MET A 159 3.68 -18.64 31.68
N VAL A 160 4.82 -18.71 30.97
CA VAL A 160 4.85 -18.62 29.50
C VAL A 160 3.99 -19.70 28.85
N GLU A 161 4.13 -20.96 29.29
CA GLU A 161 3.36 -22.07 28.71
C GLU A 161 1.85 -21.89 28.88
N ARG A 162 1.45 -21.26 29.99
CA ARG A 162 0.06 -21.02 30.38
C ARG A 162 -0.53 -19.73 29.82
N LEU A 163 0.26 -18.76 29.37
CA LEU A 163 -0.23 -17.45 28.89
C LEU A 163 -1.42 -17.55 27.91
N PRO A 164 -1.36 -18.37 26.84
CA PRO A 164 -2.48 -18.50 25.91
C PRO A 164 -3.77 -19.01 26.56
N GLU A 165 -3.65 -19.97 27.49
CA GLU A 165 -4.77 -20.50 28.25
C GLU A 165 -5.36 -19.43 29.17
N LEU A 166 -4.51 -18.74 29.94
CA LEU A 166 -4.91 -17.69 30.88
C LEU A 166 -5.60 -16.50 30.18
N TYR A 167 -5.16 -16.17 28.97
CA TYR A 167 -5.88 -15.24 28.10
C TYR A 167 -7.26 -15.78 27.77
N ARG A 168 -7.32 -16.98 27.17
CA ARG A 168 -8.57 -17.62 26.72
C ARG A 168 -9.62 -17.64 27.84
N THR A 169 -9.22 -17.95 29.08
CA THR A 169 -10.11 -18.06 30.24
C THR A 169 -10.29 -16.75 31.04
N LEU A 170 -9.57 -15.68 30.70
CA LEU A 170 -9.52 -14.42 31.46
C LEU A 170 -9.12 -14.60 32.94
N THR A 171 -8.26 -15.58 33.25
CA THR A 171 -7.77 -15.84 34.63
C THR A 171 -6.34 -15.35 34.85
N LEU A 172 -5.82 -14.55 33.92
CA LEU A 172 -4.44 -14.07 33.92
C LEU A 172 -4.13 -13.23 35.17
N ARG A 173 -4.91 -12.19 35.47
CA ARG A 173 -4.61 -11.28 36.60
C ARG A 173 -4.53 -12.05 37.93
N GLN A 174 -5.54 -12.86 38.22
CA GLN A 174 -5.57 -13.71 39.42
C GLN A 174 -4.33 -14.61 39.53
N THR A 175 -3.93 -15.25 38.43
CA THR A 175 -2.79 -16.16 38.44
C THR A 175 -1.46 -15.43 38.65
N PHE A 176 -1.31 -14.23 38.09
CA PHE A 176 -0.10 -13.42 38.26
C PHE A 176 0.00 -12.78 39.65
N ASP A 177 -1.12 -12.41 40.27
CA ASP A 177 -1.14 -11.88 41.64
C ASP A 177 -0.64 -12.92 42.67
N GLU A 178 -0.81 -14.21 42.37
CA GLU A 178 -0.33 -15.34 43.18
C GLU A 178 1.10 -15.79 42.84
N MET A 179 1.71 -15.23 41.78
CA MET A 179 3.05 -15.60 41.35
C MET A 179 4.11 -15.14 42.38
N PRO A 180 5.06 -16.02 42.79
CA PRO A 180 6.09 -15.63 43.75
C PRO A 180 6.98 -14.51 43.21
N GLU A 181 7.32 -13.55 44.07
CA GLU A 181 8.35 -12.54 43.78
C GLU A 181 9.73 -13.20 43.76
N LEU A 182 10.43 -13.10 42.62
CA LEU A 182 11.78 -13.62 42.44
C LEU A 182 12.77 -12.46 42.34
N SER A 183 13.91 -12.56 43.02
CA SER A 183 14.96 -11.54 42.97
C SER A 183 15.68 -11.54 41.63
N ALA A 184 15.89 -10.35 41.06
CA ALA A 184 16.73 -10.14 39.88
C ALA A 184 18.06 -9.46 40.20
N ALA A 185 18.49 -9.48 41.47
CA ALA A 185 19.78 -8.93 41.88
C ALA A 185 20.94 -9.70 41.22
N SER A 186 22.09 -9.03 41.10
CA SER A 186 23.31 -9.60 40.50
C SER A 186 23.84 -10.87 41.18
N SER A 187 23.55 -11.07 42.47
CA SER A 187 23.89 -12.29 43.21
C SER A 187 23.04 -13.50 42.83
N ASP A 188 21.85 -13.27 42.27
CA ASP A 188 20.81 -14.30 42.13
C ASP A 188 20.58 -14.67 40.66
N LEU A 189 20.51 -13.66 39.78
CA LEU A 189 20.33 -13.84 38.33
C LEU A 189 21.61 -13.45 37.58
N PRO A 190 22.34 -14.38 36.94
CA PRO A 190 23.52 -14.06 36.14
C PRO A 190 23.22 -13.16 34.93
N ASP A 191 24.19 -12.31 34.54
CA ASP A 191 24.01 -11.33 33.46
C ASP A 191 23.62 -11.96 32.11
N GLU A 192 24.08 -13.18 31.81
CA GLU A 192 23.77 -13.91 30.57
C GLU A 192 22.27 -14.22 30.38
N TYR A 193 21.46 -14.09 31.43
CA TYR A 193 20.01 -14.31 31.41
C TYR A 193 19.18 -13.03 31.37
N LEU A 194 19.80 -11.84 31.44
CA LEU A 194 19.06 -10.57 31.57
C LEU A 194 18.14 -10.28 30.39
N LEU A 195 18.56 -10.53 29.15
CA LEU A 195 17.71 -10.32 27.97
C LEU A 195 16.48 -11.23 27.97
N ARG A 196 16.61 -12.49 28.41
CA ARG A 196 15.48 -13.41 28.56
C ARG A 196 14.53 -12.92 29.66
N ALA A 197 15.07 -12.56 30.83
CA ALA A 197 14.28 -12.04 31.93
C ALA A 197 13.55 -10.74 31.56
N SER A 198 14.21 -9.85 30.81
CA SER A 198 13.64 -8.60 30.29
C SER A 198 12.44 -8.87 29.36
N ALA A 199 12.60 -9.80 28.41
CA ALA A 199 11.54 -10.19 27.50
C ALA A 199 10.32 -10.75 28.24
N LEU A 200 10.55 -11.71 29.17
CA LEU A 200 9.49 -12.31 29.99
C LEU A 200 8.73 -11.27 30.80
N LEU A 201 9.44 -10.50 31.62
CA LEU A 201 8.82 -9.57 32.56
C LEU A 201 8.11 -8.41 31.85
N SER A 202 8.63 -7.96 30.70
CA SER A 202 7.98 -6.90 29.92
C SER A 202 6.73 -7.41 29.19
N ILE A 203 6.77 -8.63 28.64
CA ILE A 203 5.57 -9.26 28.07
C ILE A 203 4.53 -9.53 29.15
N PHE A 204 4.93 -10.03 30.33
CA PHE A 204 4.02 -10.24 31.47
C PHE A 204 3.34 -8.95 31.93
N ALA A 205 4.11 -7.86 32.05
CA ALA A 205 3.56 -6.57 32.42
C ALA A 205 2.53 -6.06 31.39
N HIS A 206 2.82 -6.19 30.10
CA HIS A 206 1.88 -5.84 29.04
C HIS A 206 0.66 -6.74 29.03
N ALA A 207 0.85 -8.05 29.19
CA ALA A 207 -0.22 -9.02 29.24
C ALA A 207 -1.20 -8.74 30.39
N TYR A 208 -0.67 -8.50 31.58
CA TYR A 208 -1.43 -8.13 32.78
C TYR A 208 -2.24 -6.83 32.58
N TYR A 209 -1.62 -5.82 31.97
CA TYR A 209 -2.27 -4.53 31.72
C TYR A 209 -3.37 -4.63 30.66
N ARG A 210 -3.16 -5.41 29.60
CA ARG A 210 -3.99 -5.40 28.37
C ARG A 210 -5.02 -6.52 28.26
N VAL A 211 -5.01 -7.53 29.14
CA VAL A 211 -5.93 -8.69 29.06
C VAL A 211 -7.41 -8.29 29.18
N GLU A 212 -7.71 -7.29 30.00
CA GLU A 212 -9.07 -6.79 30.25
C GLU A 212 -9.22 -5.34 29.75
N PRO A 213 -10.46 -4.87 29.48
CA PRO A 213 -10.71 -3.53 28.94
C PRO A 213 -10.31 -2.43 29.93
N ASP A 214 -10.61 -2.64 31.21
CA ASP A 214 -10.27 -1.71 32.28
C ASP A 214 -8.84 -1.97 32.76
N PRO A 215 -7.95 -0.96 32.73
CA PRO A 215 -6.58 -1.13 33.15
C PRO A 215 -6.50 -1.41 34.66
N PRO A 216 -5.53 -2.21 35.11
CA PRO A 216 -5.37 -2.49 36.53
C PRO A 216 -4.84 -1.25 37.26
N ALA A 217 -5.07 -1.17 38.58
CA ALA A 217 -4.55 -0.06 39.39
C ALA A 217 -3.02 -0.01 39.42
N ALA A 218 -2.37 -1.19 39.41
CA ALA A 218 -0.92 -1.34 39.34
C ALA A 218 -0.56 -2.71 38.76
N ILE A 219 0.68 -2.84 38.27
CA ILE A 219 1.27 -4.14 37.92
C ILE A 219 1.79 -4.79 39.22
N PRO A 220 1.63 -6.11 39.42
CA PRO A 220 2.06 -6.78 40.65
C PRO A 220 3.56 -6.66 40.92
N ASP A 221 3.93 -6.57 42.20
CA ASP A 221 5.33 -6.45 42.66
C ASP A 221 6.22 -7.60 42.17
N CYS A 222 5.64 -8.81 42.02
CA CYS A 222 6.33 -10.00 41.50
C CYS A 222 6.78 -9.86 40.03
N ILE A 223 6.22 -8.90 39.28
CA ILE A 223 6.66 -8.50 37.94
C ILE A 223 7.46 -7.20 38.01
N GLN A 224 6.90 -6.17 38.68
CA GLN A 224 7.40 -4.80 38.58
C GLN A 224 8.82 -4.64 39.16
N ARG A 225 9.08 -5.21 40.35
CA ARG A 225 10.37 -5.08 41.03
C ARG A 225 11.52 -5.79 40.30
N PRO A 226 11.41 -7.08 39.93
CA PRO A 226 12.47 -7.72 39.14
C PRO A 226 12.64 -7.05 37.79
N ARG A 227 11.57 -6.56 37.15
CA ARG A 227 11.67 -5.83 35.87
C ARG A 227 12.47 -4.54 36.00
N ALA A 228 12.24 -3.77 37.06
CA ALA A 228 12.99 -2.55 37.32
C ALA A 228 14.49 -2.83 37.54
N GLU A 229 14.82 -3.89 38.27
CA GLU A 229 16.21 -4.29 38.49
C GLU A 229 16.89 -4.80 37.21
N VAL A 230 16.21 -5.63 36.40
CA VAL A 230 16.71 -6.06 35.08
C VAL A 230 16.93 -4.85 34.16
N THR A 231 15.98 -3.91 34.12
CA THR A 231 16.08 -2.68 33.33
C THR A 231 17.32 -1.88 33.70
N ARG A 232 17.56 -1.68 35.01
CA ARG A 232 18.72 -0.97 35.54
C ARG A 232 20.02 -1.67 35.16
N ARG A 233 20.08 -3.00 35.28
CA ARG A 233 21.26 -3.82 34.95
C ARG A 233 21.56 -3.83 33.44
N LEU A 234 20.54 -3.75 32.59
CA LEU A 234 20.68 -3.58 31.14
C LEU A 234 21.05 -2.14 30.71
N GLY A 235 21.10 -1.19 31.65
CA GLY A 235 21.40 0.22 31.34
C GLY A 235 20.32 0.91 30.51
N ARG A 236 19.07 0.44 30.57
CA ARG A 236 17.95 1.04 29.83
C ARG A 236 17.44 2.30 30.54
N PRO A 237 16.96 3.33 29.81
CA PRO A 237 16.44 4.57 30.43
C PRO A 237 15.25 4.33 31.37
N GLY A 238 14.43 3.31 31.09
CA GLY A 238 13.26 2.95 31.89
C GLY A 238 12.68 1.60 31.47
N PRO A 239 11.75 1.04 32.26
CA PRO A 239 11.14 -0.26 31.98
C PRO A 239 10.22 -0.16 30.78
N VAL A 240 10.58 -0.82 29.68
CA VAL A 240 9.83 -0.78 28.42
C VAL A 240 9.71 -2.18 27.81
N LEU A 241 8.59 -2.47 27.14
CA LEU A 241 8.55 -3.58 26.18
C LEU A 241 9.21 -3.11 24.89
N SER A 242 10.50 -3.35 24.76
CA SER A 242 11.28 -2.89 23.60
C SER A 242 11.08 -3.81 22.38
N TYR A 243 11.49 -3.31 21.22
CA TYR A 243 11.59 -4.12 20.00
C TYR A 243 12.50 -5.34 20.18
N ILE A 244 13.53 -5.22 21.03
CA ILE A 244 14.40 -6.35 21.38
C ILE A 244 13.61 -7.43 22.13
N ASP A 245 12.80 -7.02 23.10
CA ASP A 245 12.06 -7.93 23.97
C ASP A 245 10.97 -8.69 23.21
N LEU A 246 10.19 -7.98 22.38
CA LEU A 246 9.04 -8.57 21.69
C LEU A 246 9.39 -9.30 20.40
N ILE A 247 10.41 -8.82 19.67
CA ILE A 247 10.75 -9.28 18.32
C ILE A 247 12.13 -9.97 18.30
N VAL A 248 13.22 -9.21 18.51
CA VAL A 248 14.59 -9.68 18.23
C VAL A 248 15.02 -10.87 19.11
N TYR A 249 14.54 -10.94 20.36
CA TYR A 249 14.91 -11.97 21.32
C TYR A 249 13.77 -12.98 21.63
N ASN A 250 12.64 -12.91 20.91
CA ASN A 250 11.44 -13.70 21.18
C ASN A 250 11.20 -14.83 20.14
N TRP A 251 12.21 -15.67 19.89
CA TRP A 251 12.09 -16.76 18.93
C TRP A 251 12.95 -17.96 19.31
N LYS A 252 12.58 -19.13 18.79
CA LYS A 252 13.33 -20.38 18.86
C LYS A 252 13.23 -21.15 17.55
N LEU A 253 14.27 -21.91 17.23
CA LEU A 253 14.35 -22.74 16.03
C LEU A 253 13.64 -24.09 16.25
N ILE A 254 13.00 -24.58 15.19
CA ILE A 254 12.49 -25.95 15.13
C ILE A 254 13.63 -26.90 14.75
N ASP A 255 14.33 -26.61 13.66
CA ASP A 255 15.53 -27.33 13.24
C ASP A 255 16.71 -26.36 13.08
N PRO A 256 17.69 -26.38 13.99
CA PRO A 256 18.84 -25.50 13.93
C PRO A 256 19.86 -25.85 12.83
N ASN A 257 19.72 -26.99 12.16
CA ASN A 257 20.72 -27.47 11.18
C ASN A 257 20.37 -27.11 9.72
N ARG A 258 19.32 -26.32 9.49
CA ARG A 258 19.00 -25.82 8.13
C ARG A 258 20.01 -24.76 7.69
N ASP A 259 20.29 -24.72 6.38
CA ASP A 259 21.24 -23.76 5.79
C ASP A 259 20.81 -22.30 5.99
N ASP A 260 19.50 -22.03 5.91
CA ASP A 260 18.87 -20.74 6.24
C ASP A 260 17.86 -20.97 7.38
N PRO A 261 18.34 -20.98 8.65
CA PRO A 261 17.53 -21.46 9.77
C PRO A 261 16.50 -20.43 10.25
N VAL A 262 16.72 -19.13 10.03
CA VAL A 262 15.87 -18.04 10.52
C VAL A 262 14.79 -17.70 9.50
N ARG A 263 13.92 -18.68 9.26
CA ARG A 263 12.72 -18.53 8.42
C ARG A 263 11.47 -18.83 9.22
N VAL A 264 10.38 -18.11 8.94
CA VAL A 264 9.10 -18.18 9.66
C VAL A 264 8.61 -19.63 9.80
N GLU A 265 8.83 -20.45 8.77
CA GLU A 265 8.41 -21.86 8.74
C GLU A 265 9.22 -22.73 9.72
N ASN A 266 10.45 -22.32 10.03
CA ASN A 266 11.40 -22.98 10.93
C ASN A 266 11.52 -22.32 12.31
N MET A 267 10.67 -21.34 12.61
CA MET A 267 10.67 -20.62 13.88
C MET A 267 9.37 -20.81 14.68
N ARG A 268 9.48 -20.67 15.99
CA ARG A 268 8.34 -20.49 16.92
C ARG A 268 8.63 -19.33 17.86
N LEU A 269 7.58 -18.69 18.38
CA LEU A 269 7.73 -17.72 19.43
C LEU A 269 8.26 -18.39 20.69
N LEU A 270 9.14 -17.70 21.39
CA LEU A 270 9.71 -18.17 22.64
C LEU A 270 8.77 -17.89 23.81
N ILE A 271 8.11 -16.73 23.77
CA ILE A 271 7.17 -16.19 24.75
C ILE A 271 5.93 -15.72 23.97
N PRO A 272 5.07 -16.65 23.51
CA PRO A 272 3.81 -16.28 22.89
C PRO A 272 2.80 -15.86 23.94
N THR A 273 2.04 -14.80 23.66
CA THR A 273 1.01 -14.28 24.57
C THR A 273 -0.31 -14.99 24.36
N VAL A 274 -0.77 -15.06 23.12
CA VAL A 274 -2.02 -15.74 22.71
C VAL A 274 -1.75 -16.97 21.86
N ASP A 275 -0.56 -17.08 21.26
CA ASP A 275 -0.04 -18.17 20.43
C ASP A 275 -0.98 -18.59 19.28
N ASN A 276 -1.71 -17.61 18.73
CA ASN A 276 -2.47 -17.78 17.49
C ASN A 276 -1.55 -17.58 16.27
N VAL A 277 -2.01 -17.97 15.08
CA VAL A 277 -1.22 -17.84 13.85
C VAL A 277 -0.85 -16.38 13.55
N VAL A 278 -1.74 -15.44 13.88
CA VAL A 278 -1.58 -14.01 13.62
C VAL A 278 -0.41 -13.44 14.43
N GLU A 279 -0.32 -13.72 15.74
CA GLU A 279 0.79 -13.32 16.61
C GLU A 279 2.11 -13.89 16.08
N ARG A 280 2.10 -15.19 15.79
CA ARG A 280 3.29 -15.91 15.32
C ARG A 280 3.85 -15.34 14.02
N ILE A 281 3.03 -15.23 12.98
CA ILE A 281 3.49 -14.77 11.66
C ILE A 281 3.86 -13.29 11.69
N PHE A 282 3.09 -12.45 12.40
CA PHE A 282 3.36 -11.01 12.45
C PHE A 282 4.66 -10.67 13.19
N TYR A 283 4.97 -11.37 14.28
CA TYR A 283 6.23 -11.15 15.01
C TYR A 283 7.42 -11.85 14.36
N LEU A 284 7.31 -13.14 14.01
CA LEU A 284 8.41 -13.88 13.38
C LEU A 284 8.73 -13.38 11.97
N GLY A 285 7.74 -12.83 11.24
CA GLY A 285 7.98 -12.19 9.95
C GLY A 285 8.93 -11.01 10.07
N GLN A 286 8.86 -10.25 11.17
CA GLN A 286 9.81 -9.15 11.43
C GLN A 286 11.21 -9.67 11.79
N VAL A 287 11.29 -10.79 12.52
CA VAL A 287 12.57 -11.47 12.82
C VAL A 287 13.24 -11.93 11.52
N GLU A 288 12.47 -12.59 10.63
CA GLU A 288 12.97 -13.01 9.33
C GLU A 288 13.44 -11.81 8.50
N ILE A 289 12.63 -10.75 8.38
CA ILE A 289 13.02 -9.52 7.65
C ILE A 289 14.34 -8.97 8.17
N LEU A 290 14.51 -8.85 9.50
CA LEU A 290 15.75 -8.35 10.08
C LEU A 290 16.93 -9.27 9.77
N SER A 291 16.74 -10.58 9.87
CA SER A 291 17.76 -11.59 9.55
C SER A 291 18.21 -11.52 8.08
N GLN A 292 17.26 -11.37 7.14
CA GLN A 292 17.57 -11.26 5.71
C GLN A 292 18.27 -9.94 5.35
N LEU A 293 18.18 -8.93 6.22
CA LEU A 293 18.87 -7.65 6.08
C LEU A 293 20.24 -7.62 6.79
N ASN A 294 20.64 -8.67 7.52
CA ASN A 294 21.94 -8.76 8.21
C ASN A 294 23.15 -8.47 7.30
N PRO A 295 23.21 -8.93 6.03
CA PRO A 295 24.36 -8.67 5.17
C PRO A 295 24.64 -7.17 4.92
N ILE A 296 23.62 -6.31 5.10
CA ILE A 296 23.76 -4.86 4.94
C ILE A 296 24.76 -4.27 5.93
N ILE A 297 24.86 -4.78 7.15
CA ILE A 297 25.71 -4.20 8.20
C ILE A 297 27.18 -4.24 7.75
N GLY A 298 27.68 -5.42 7.40
CA GLY A 298 29.05 -5.57 6.89
C GLY A 298 29.27 -4.85 5.57
N ALA A 299 28.26 -4.83 4.69
CA ALA A 299 28.34 -4.13 3.41
C ALA A 299 28.44 -2.61 3.56
N VAL A 300 27.73 -2.02 4.52
CA VAL A 300 27.84 -0.58 4.82
C VAL A 300 29.26 -0.23 5.28
N VAL A 301 29.84 -1.01 6.20
CA VAL A 301 31.21 -0.78 6.67
C VAL A 301 32.21 -0.92 5.51
N ARG A 302 32.13 -1.99 4.72
CA ARG A 302 33.02 -2.19 3.58
C ARG A 302 32.83 -1.16 2.47
N ALA A 303 31.61 -0.66 2.27
CA ALA A 303 31.33 0.44 1.34
C ALA A 303 32.02 1.74 1.80
N GLN A 304 32.01 2.04 3.11
CA GLN A 304 32.74 3.18 3.66
C GLN A 304 34.26 2.99 3.56
N GLU A 305 34.78 1.78 3.77
CA GLU A 305 36.20 1.47 3.57
C GLU A 305 36.60 1.67 2.11
N ALA A 306 35.80 1.17 1.17
CA ALA A 306 36.00 1.34 -0.26
C ALA A 306 35.95 2.82 -0.68
N ALA A 307 35.02 3.61 -0.14
CA ALA A 307 34.96 5.05 -0.40
C ALA A 307 36.18 5.79 0.17
N HIS A 308 36.61 5.45 1.39
CA HIS A 308 37.81 6.02 2.04
C HIS A 308 39.10 5.68 1.25
N GLN A 309 39.19 4.45 0.74
CA GLN A 309 40.32 3.96 -0.05
C GLN A 309 40.22 4.33 -1.54
N ASN A 310 39.13 4.99 -1.96
CA ASN A 310 38.82 5.32 -3.35
C ASN A 310 38.80 4.08 -4.29
N ASP A 311 38.32 2.94 -3.79
CA ASP A 311 38.10 1.71 -4.54
C ASP A 311 36.64 1.64 -5.06
N VAL A 312 36.47 2.00 -6.32
CA VAL A 312 35.17 2.03 -6.98
C VAL A 312 34.61 0.63 -7.22
N GLU A 313 35.46 -0.36 -7.49
CA GLU A 313 35.01 -1.72 -7.81
C GLU A 313 34.47 -2.39 -6.56
N ALA A 314 35.20 -2.27 -5.44
CA ALA A 314 34.73 -2.74 -4.14
C ALA A 314 33.41 -2.05 -3.74
N LEU A 315 33.31 -0.72 -3.89
CA LEU A 315 32.08 0.00 -3.54
C LEU A 315 30.85 -0.48 -4.33
N LYS A 316 31.00 -0.76 -5.63
CA LYS A 316 29.90 -1.31 -6.45
C LYS A 316 29.45 -2.68 -5.93
N VAL A 317 30.37 -3.54 -5.48
CA VAL A 317 30.06 -4.86 -4.92
C VAL A 317 29.25 -4.72 -3.63
N GLU A 318 29.66 -3.82 -2.75
CA GLU A 318 28.97 -3.65 -1.46
C GLU A 318 27.59 -3.00 -1.62
N LEU A 319 27.43 -1.99 -2.48
CA LEU A 319 26.12 -1.42 -2.82
C LEU A 319 25.17 -2.47 -3.42
N ARG A 320 25.72 -3.41 -4.18
CA ARG A 320 24.96 -4.53 -4.72
C ARG A 320 24.46 -5.47 -3.62
N ILE A 321 25.28 -5.80 -2.63
CA ILE A 321 24.84 -6.61 -1.48
C ILE A 321 23.67 -5.90 -0.78
N VAL A 322 23.77 -4.59 -0.55
CA VAL A 322 22.67 -3.81 0.05
C VAL A 322 21.39 -3.89 -0.78
N THR A 323 21.52 -3.75 -2.11
CA THR A 323 20.38 -3.80 -3.04
C THR A 323 19.72 -5.18 -3.05
N ASP A 324 20.53 -6.24 -3.17
CA ASP A 324 20.05 -7.62 -3.25
C ASP A 324 19.38 -8.04 -1.91
N SER A 325 19.93 -7.63 -0.75
CA SER A 325 19.30 -7.84 0.56
C SER A 325 17.96 -7.11 0.71
N LEU A 326 17.86 -5.84 0.25
CA LEU A 326 16.61 -5.08 0.26
C LEU A 326 15.55 -5.72 -0.64
N HIS A 327 15.92 -6.18 -1.83
CA HIS A 327 15.01 -6.90 -2.72
C HIS A 327 14.54 -8.21 -2.11
N ASN A 328 15.44 -9.02 -1.53
CA ASN A 328 15.06 -10.27 -0.89
C ASN A 328 14.08 -10.01 0.27
N ALA A 329 14.38 -9.06 1.16
CA ALA A 329 13.48 -8.69 2.25
C ALA A 329 12.13 -8.16 1.76
N THR A 330 12.10 -7.41 0.65
CA THR A 330 10.86 -6.81 0.09
C THR A 330 9.97 -7.85 -0.59
N TYR A 331 10.55 -8.75 -1.39
CA TYR A 331 9.80 -9.63 -2.29
C TYR A 331 9.68 -11.08 -1.79
N ASP A 332 10.46 -11.48 -0.78
CA ASP A 332 10.33 -12.76 -0.08
C ASP A 332 9.75 -12.56 1.32
N SER A 333 10.54 -12.05 2.28
CA SER A 333 10.15 -12.05 3.70
C SER A 333 8.96 -11.15 4.03
N LEU A 334 8.92 -9.92 3.52
CA LEU A 334 7.78 -9.01 3.71
C LEU A 334 6.51 -9.61 3.09
N MET A 335 6.63 -10.39 2.02
CA MET A 335 5.49 -11.00 1.33
C MET A 335 4.84 -12.15 2.10
N LYS A 336 5.46 -12.67 3.16
CA LYS A 336 4.90 -13.70 4.05
C LYS A 336 3.87 -13.22 5.08
N ILE A 337 3.64 -11.91 5.22
CA ILE A 337 2.62 -11.35 6.13
C ILE A 337 1.35 -11.01 5.33
N LYS A 338 0.50 -11.99 4.99
CA LYS A 338 -0.55 -11.81 3.97
C LYS A 338 -1.94 -11.59 4.57
N LEU A 339 -2.72 -10.68 3.97
CA LEU A 339 -4.11 -10.40 4.36
C LEU A 339 -5.14 -11.28 3.66
N ASN A 340 -4.74 -12.03 2.63
CA ASN A 340 -5.64 -12.90 1.90
C ASN A 340 -5.80 -14.24 2.63
N PRO A 341 -7.02 -14.68 2.98
CA PRO A 341 -7.27 -15.92 3.74
C PRO A 341 -6.83 -17.19 3.01
N HIS A 342 -6.69 -17.13 1.69
CA HIS A 342 -6.24 -18.25 0.86
C HIS A 342 -4.71 -18.39 0.81
N SER A 343 -3.98 -17.60 1.60
CA SER A 343 -2.51 -17.61 1.65
C SER A 343 -1.91 -18.72 2.52
N GLY A 344 -2.74 -19.68 2.96
CA GLY A 344 -2.32 -20.80 3.81
C GLY A 344 -1.72 -20.33 5.15
N PRO A 345 -0.52 -20.82 5.55
CA PRO A 345 0.05 -20.55 6.87
C PRO A 345 0.50 -19.10 7.08
N TYR A 346 0.52 -18.30 6.01
CA TYR A 346 0.96 -16.89 6.00
C TYR A 346 -0.19 -15.90 6.19
N PHE A 347 -1.43 -16.39 6.34
CA PHE A 347 -2.58 -15.54 6.57
C PHE A 347 -2.53 -14.89 7.95
N VAL A 348 -2.63 -13.56 7.96
CA VAL A 348 -2.68 -12.71 9.14
C VAL A 348 -3.96 -11.91 9.02
N ASP A 349 -4.98 -12.36 9.75
CA ASP A 349 -6.29 -11.73 9.74
C ASP A 349 -6.22 -10.32 10.36
N PRO A 350 -6.62 -9.25 9.63
CA PRO A 350 -6.51 -7.90 10.14
C PRO A 350 -7.42 -7.61 11.34
N VAL A 351 -8.53 -8.33 11.49
CA VAL A 351 -9.47 -8.17 12.63
C VAL A 351 -8.92 -8.86 13.87
N VAL A 352 -8.43 -10.10 13.73
CA VAL A 352 -7.77 -10.82 14.83
C VAL A 352 -6.52 -10.04 15.28
N TRP A 353 -5.75 -9.52 14.32
CA TRP A 353 -4.60 -8.68 14.62
C TRP A 353 -5.01 -7.43 15.40
N ALA A 354 -6.05 -6.71 14.95
CA ALA A 354 -6.50 -5.48 15.59
C ALA A 354 -7.02 -5.69 17.02
N LYS A 355 -7.71 -6.80 17.28
CA LYS A 355 -8.40 -7.05 18.55
C LYS A 355 -7.59 -7.86 19.55
N ALA A 356 -6.77 -8.82 19.10
CA ALA A 356 -6.08 -9.77 19.98
C ALA A 356 -4.55 -9.63 20.04
N VAL A 357 -3.89 -9.07 19.01
CA VAL A 357 -2.41 -9.05 18.91
C VAL A 357 -1.83 -7.65 18.97
N GLY A 358 -2.32 -6.75 18.13
CA GLY A 358 -1.87 -5.35 18.04
C GLY A 358 -1.94 -4.57 19.36
N PRO A 359 -2.98 -4.73 20.21
CA PRO A 359 -3.07 -4.07 21.51
C PRO A 359 -1.98 -4.49 22.51
N LEU A 360 -1.45 -5.71 22.39
CA LEU A 360 -0.42 -6.25 23.31
C LEU A 360 0.88 -5.42 23.26
N ALA A 361 1.18 -4.84 22.09
CA ALA A 361 2.36 -4.02 21.87
C ALA A 361 2.16 -2.53 22.19
N VAL A 362 0.95 -2.06 22.49
CA VAL A 362 0.71 -0.64 22.76
C VAL A 362 1.27 -0.29 24.15
N SER A 363 2.18 0.70 24.22
CA SER A 363 2.68 1.21 25.50
C SER A 363 1.53 1.71 26.37
N TYR A 364 1.54 1.37 27.65
CA TYR A 364 0.60 1.92 28.64
C TYR A 364 1.21 3.06 29.46
N GLU A 365 2.50 3.35 29.26
CA GLU A 365 3.19 4.49 29.88
C GLU A 365 3.36 5.60 28.85
N GLU A 366 2.96 6.81 29.22
CA GLU A 366 3.14 8.00 28.40
C GLU A 366 4.64 8.35 28.28
N GLY A 367 5.07 8.74 27.09
CA GLY A 367 6.49 9.06 26.84
C GLY A 367 7.42 7.84 26.86
N VAL A 368 6.90 6.63 26.68
CA VAL A 368 7.68 5.39 26.54
C VAL A 368 7.43 4.78 25.16
N PRO A 369 8.47 4.40 24.39
CA PRO A 369 8.30 3.89 23.04
C PRO A 369 7.69 2.48 23.04
N GLY A 370 6.76 2.21 22.12
CA GLY A 370 6.31 0.85 21.82
C GLY A 370 7.24 0.13 20.83
N PRO A 371 7.20 -1.22 20.76
CA PRO A 371 7.97 -2.04 19.82
C PRO A 371 7.38 -1.99 18.40
N SER A 372 7.31 -0.78 17.84
CA SER A 372 6.79 -0.54 16.49
C SER A 372 7.87 -0.75 15.42
N GLY A 373 7.47 -0.77 14.14
CA GLY A 373 8.42 -0.95 13.03
C GLY A 373 9.52 0.12 12.98
N ILE A 374 9.26 1.36 13.43
CA ILE A 374 10.28 2.42 13.50
C ILE A 374 11.40 2.14 14.52
N ALA A 375 11.19 1.18 15.42
CA ALA A 375 12.20 0.72 16.37
C ALA A 375 13.18 -0.29 15.78
N SER A 376 12.96 -0.77 14.54
CA SER A 376 13.92 -1.62 13.85
C SER A 376 15.20 -0.83 13.51
N PRO A 377 16.38 -1.29 13.97
CA PRO A 377 17.63 -0.54 13.81
C PRO A 377 18.09 -0.42 12.35
N ILE A 378 17.60 -1.28 11.46
CA ILE A 378 18.02 -1.26 10.04
C ILE A 378 17.60 0.03 9.33
N PHE A 379 16.45 0.62 9.70
CA PHE A 379 16.01 1.89 9.11
C PHE A 379 16.89 3.05 9.54
N HIS A 380 17.41 3.01 10.77
CA HIS A 380 18.34 4.02 11.26
C HIS A 380 19.71 3.85 10.60
N LEU A 381 20.18 2.61 10.42
CA LEU A 381 21.42 2.34 9.69
C LEU A 381 21.36 2.87 8.25
N LEU A 382 20.27 2.59 7.54
CA LEU A 382 20.11 3.04 6.15
C LEU A 382 19.91 4.56 6.07
N ASP A 383 19.25 5.18 7.06
CA ASP A 383 19.13 6.64 7.15
C ASP A 383 20.53 7.29 7.29
N GLU A 384 21.39 6.77 8.15
CA GLU A 384 22.78 7.25 8.30
C GLU A 384 23.61 6.98 7.04
N PHE A 385 23.54 5.76 6.48
CA PHE A 385 24.31 5.38 5.30
C PHE A 385 23.97 6.21 4.05
N PHE A 386 22.68 6.50 3.84
CA PHE A 386 22.23 7.33 2.72
C PHE A 386 22.25 8.83 3.05
N GLY A 387 22.58 9.22 4.28
CA GLY A 387 22.73 10.61 4.70
C GLY A 387 21.41 11.38 4.78
N ARG A 388 20.38 10.81 5.42
CA ARG A 388 19.13 11.53 5.73
C ARG A 388 19.45 12.77 6.56
N ARG A 389 18.93 13.93 6.13
CA ARG A 389 19.30 15.25 6.71
C ARG A 389 18.28 15.84 7.66
N THR A 390 17.00 15.50 7.51
CA THR A 390 15.89 16.07 8.29
C THR A 390 15.00 14.98 8.85
N TYR A 391 14.37 15.29 9.98
CA TYR A 391 13.47 14.43 10.74
C TYR A 391 12.21 15.21 11.17
N ASP A 392 11.77 16.14 10.31
CA ASP A 392 10.73 17.14 10.62
C ASP A 392 9.32 16.52 10.64
N THR A 393 9.16 15.35 10.02
CA THR A 393 7.91 14.60 10.02
C THR A 393 7.59 14.04 11.42
N LYS A 394 6.31 13.78 11.73
CA LYS A 394 5.93 13.18 13.04
C LYS A 394 6.67 11.85 13.28
N LEU A 395 6.76 11.01 12.24
CA LEU A 395 7.53 9.77 12.30
C LEU A 395 9.04 10.02 12.40
N GLY A 396 9.57 11.09 11.80
CA GLY A 396 10.96 11.51 11.97
C GLY A 396 11.30 11.78 13.44
N HIS A 397 10.48 12.58 14.12
CA HIS A 397 10.64 12.84 15.55
C HIS A 397 10.51 11.55 16.39
N GLU A 398 9.51 10.69 16.12
CA GLU A 398 9.39 9.41 16.83
C GLU A 398 10.63 8.52 16.64
N MET A 399 11.22 8.50 15.44
CA MET A 399 12.46 7.75 15.20
C MET A 399 13.62 8.27 16.06
N THR A 400 13.81 9.59 16.14
CA THR A 400 14.86 10.16 16.99
C THR A 400 14.64 9.82 18.46
N PHE A 401 13.39 9.91 18.93
CA PHE A 401 13.02 9.52 20.28
C PHE A 401 13.32 8.04 20.56
N VAL A 402 12.99 7.13 19.65
CA VAL A 402 13.27 5.69 19.84
C VAL A 402 14.77 5.38 19.91
N ARG A 403 15.61 6.12 19.16
CA ARG A 403 17.07 5.93 19.16
C ARG A 403 17.70 6.15 20.54
N ASP A 404 17.14 7.05 21.35
CA ASP A 404 17.60 7.30 22.72
C ASP A 404 17.41 6.08 23.64
N TRP A 405 16.57 5.12 23.25
CA TRP A 405 16.30 3.89 24.00
C TRP A 405 17.09 2.68 23.51
N TYR A 406 17.93 2.85 22.48
CA TYR A 406 18.78 1.78 21.98
C TYR A 406 19.89 1.38 22.96
N PRO A 407 20.33 0.11 22.90
CA PRO A 407 21.50 -0.34 23.63
C PRO A 407 22.77 0.33 23.07
N GLN A 408 23.80 0.41 23.90
CA GLN A 408 24.98 1.25 23.64
C GLN A 408 25.67 0.93 22.30
N HIS A 409 25.89 -0.35 21.98
CA HIS A 409 26.57 -0.75 20.74
C HIS A 409 25.82 -0.29 19.48
N TRP A 410 24.48 -0.25 19.52
CA TRP A 410 23.70 0.24 18.39
C TRP A 410 23.86 1.75 18.21
N LYS A 411 23.83 2.51 19.30
CA LYS A 411 24.02 3.98 19.27
C LYS A 411 25.39 4.34 18.70
N ASP A 412 26.45 3.73 19.25
CA ASP A 412 27.83 3.97 18.84
C ASP A 412 28.03 3.64 17.35
N PHE A 413 27.45 2.53 16.88
CA PHE A 413 27.61 2.11 15.49
C PHE A 413 26.89 3.05 14.52
N LEU A 414 25.65 3.45 14.83
CA LEU A 414 24.90 4.39 14.00
C LEU A 414 25.60 5.75 13.92
N GLU A 415 26.12 6.25 15.04
CA GLU A 415 26.92 7.48 15.06
C GLU A 415 28.21 7.33 14.22
N ALA A 416 28.90 6.21 14.32
CA ALA A 416 30.12 5.95 13.57
C ALA A 416 29.87 5.83 12.05
N VAL A 417 28.73 5.28 11.63
CA VAL A 417 28.32 5.24 10.21
C VAL A 417 28.10 6.66 9.68
N GLY A 418 27.51 7.57 10.45
CA GLY A 418 27.30 8.97 10.02
C GLY A 418 28.59 9.77 9.75
N GLN A 419 29.76 9.28 10.16
CA GLN A 419 31.04 10.00 10.03
C GLN A 419 31.70 9.86 8.65
N VAL A 420 31.33 8.87 7.83
CA VAL A 420 31.89 8.64 6.48
C VAL A 420 30.80 8.62 5.43
N SER A 421 30.73 9.67 4.60
CA SER A 421 29.66 9.87 3.61
C SER A 421 29.95 9.19 2.27
N VAL A 422 29.39 7.99 2.07
CA VAL A 422 29.31 7.35 0.74
C VAL A 422 28.51 8.18 -0.27
N PRO A 423 27.37 8.83 0.09
CA PRO A 423 26.62 9.67 -0.84
C PRO A 423 27.47 10.80 -1.44
N ASP A 424 28.27 11.50 -0.61
CA ASP A 424 29.13 12.59 -1.09
C ASP A 424 30.27 12.08 -1.96
N TYR A 425 30.86 10.92 -1.62
CA TYR A 425 31.85 10.25 -2.47
C TYR A 425 31.27 9.96 -3.86
N VAL A 426 30.10 9.30 -3.92
CA VAL A 426 29.44 8.94 -5.19
C VAL A 426 29.04 10.19 -5.99
N ALA A 427 28.48 11.21 -5.34
CA ALA A 427 28.06 12.45 -6.00
C ALA A 427 29.23 13.16 -6.69
N ASN A 428 30.37 13.25 -6.01
CA ASN A 428 31.59 13.90 -6.51
C ASN A 428 32.37 13.05 -7.53
N HIS A 429 32.07 11.75 -7.62
CA HIS A 429 32.75 10.86 -8.56
C HIS A 429 32.22 10.97 -10.00
N ARG A 430 33.03 10.60 -10.99
CA ARG A 430 32.65 10.66 -12.43
C ARG A 430 32.12 9.35 -13.01
N ASN A 431 32.22 8.24 -12.26
CA ASN A 431 31.79 6.92 -12.74
C ASN A 431 30.26 6.85 -12.84
N LYS A 432 29.74 6.67 -14.06
CA LYS A 432 28.30 6.59 -14.34
C LYS A 432 27.67 5.31 -13.81
N THR A 433 28.34 4.17 -13.96
CA THR A 433 27.88 2.88 -13.42
C THR A 433 27.71 2.95 -11.91
N LEU A 434 28.71 3.47 -11.19
CA LEU A 434 28.64 3.63 -9.72
C LEU A 434 27.44 4.50 -9.30
N LYS A 435 27.23 5.63 -10.00
CA LYS A 435 26.08 6.50 -9.75
C LYS A 435 24.76 5.77 -9.99
N GLY A 436 24.67 5.00 -11.08
CA GLY A 436 23.51 4.18 -11.39
C GLY A 436 23.20 3.17 -10.29
N ILE A 437 24.19 2.35 -9.91
CA ILE A 437 24.05 1.34 -8.84
C ILE A 437 23.64 1.99 -7.52
N PHE A 438 24.29 3.08 -7.11
CA PHE A 438 23.92 3.78 -5.88
C PHE A 438 22.47 4.28 -5.90
N GLN A 439 22.00 4.79 -7.04
CA GLN A 439 20.61 5.20 -7.18
C GLN A 439 19.64 4.00 -7.16
N GLU A 440 19.98 2.88 -7.80
CA GLU A 440 19.19 1.65 -7.68
C GLU A 440 19.09 1.17 -6.24
N THR A 441 20.19 1.15 -5.48
CA THR A 441 20.19 0.79 -4.06
C THR A 441 19.26 1.70 -3.26
N ARG A 442 19.28 3.00 -3.55
CA ARG A 442 18.36 3.97 -2.93
C ARG A 442 16.92 3.67 -3.30
N GLN A 443 16.62 3.43 -4.58
CA GLN A 443 15.26 3.12 -5.05
C GLN A 443 14.73 1.82 -4.40
N ALA A 444 15.57 0.79 -4.26
CA ALA A 444 15.22 -0.46 -3.57
C ALA A 444 14.76 -0.22 -2.12
N TYR A 445 15.29 0.81 -1.46
CA TYR A 445 14.86 1.20 -0.11
C TYR A 445 13.65 2.13 -0.09
N MET A 446 13.71 3.29 -0.79
CA MET A 446 12.81 4.43 -0.55
C MET A 446 11.78 4.72 -1.66
N ALA A 447 11.81 4.02 -2.80
CA ALA A 447 10.84 4.21 -3.87
C ALA A 447 9.44 3.69 -3.47
N ASP A 448 8.41 4.10 -4.22
CA ASP A 448 7.04 3.54 -4.07
C ASP A 448 7.01 2.02 -4.29
N THR A 449 7.90 1.52 -5.17
CA THR A 449 8.06 0.10 -5.45
C THR A 449 9.09 -0.59 -4.56
N GLY A 450 9.90 0.17 -3.81
CA GLY A 450 10.93 -0.32 -2.89
C GLY A 450 10.36 -0.71 -1.52
N PHE A 451 11.25 -1.08 -0.59
CA PHE A 451 10.89 -1.61 0.73
C PHE A 451 9.90 -0.70 1.49
N LEU A 452 10.19 0.59 1.63
CA LEU A 452 9.33 1.52 2.37
C LEU A 452 7.97 1.74 1.70
N GLY A 453 7.92 1.83 0.37
CA GLY A 453 6.67 1.98 -0.38
C GLY A 453 5.76 0.75 -0.26
N ARG A 454 6.33 -0.46 -0.39
CA ARG A 454 5.61 -1.72 -0.21
C ARG A 454 5.15 -1.93 1.24
N HIS A 455 5.99 -1.58 2.20
CA HIS A 455 5.64 -1.59 3.61
C HIS A 455 4.46 -0.65 3.90
N ARG A 456 4.47 0.59 3.37
CA ARG A 456 3.35 1.53 3.51
C ARG A 456 2.02 0.94 3.03
N LEU A 457 2.01 0.34 1.83
CA LEU A 457 0.78 -0.27 1.27
C LEU A 457 0.25 -1.40 2.16
N LYS A 458 1.15 -2.23 2.70
CA LYS A 458 0.76 -3.31 3.62
C LYS A 458 0.21 -2.77 4.94
N VAL A 459 0.88 -1.79 5.55
CA VAL A 459 0.47 -1.18 6.82
C VAL A 459 -0.88 -0.46 6.71
N TYR A 460 -1.13 0.25 5.61
CA TYR A 460 -2.41 0.94 5.38
C TYR A 460 -3.59 -0.01 5.54
N GLY A 461 -3.52 -1.19 4.91
CA GLY A 461 -4.58 -2.18 4.96
C GLY A 461 -4.88 -2.69 6.37
N TYR A 462 -3.86 -2.96 7.18
CA TYR A 462 -4.04 -3.37 8.57
C TYR A 462 -4.62 -2.27 9.44
N LEU A 463 -4.08 -1.05 9.33
CA LEU A 463 -4.49 0.04 10.20
C LEU A 463 -5.89 0.51 9.90
N GLU A 464 -6.28 0.60 8.63
CA GLU A 464 -7.66 0.94 8.27
C GLU A 464 -8.64 -0.02 8.93
N THR A 465 -8.51 -1.33 8.68
CA THR A 465 -9.41 -2.32 9.30
C THR A 465 -9.33 -2.23 10.82
N ALA A 466 -8.15 -2.06 11.41
CA ALA A 466 -8.00 -1.97 12.86
C ALA A 466 -8.77 -0.81 13.49
N PHE A 467 -8.67 0.39 12.92
CA PHE A 467 -9.43 1.54 13.40
C PHE A 467 -10.94 1.35 13.20
N LYS A 468 -11.35 0.73 12.09
CA LYS A 468 -12.75 0.42 11.80
C LYS A 468 -13.36 -0.61 12.74
N VAL A 469 -12.59 -1.59 13.21
CA VAL A 469 -13.02 -2.60 14.20
C VAL A 469 -12.71 -2.21 15.66
N GLY A 470 -12.45 -0.91 15.92
CA GLY A 470 -12.48 -0.33 17.26
C GLY A 470 -11.13 -0.06 17.92
N ARG A 471 -10.01 -0.27 17.23
CA ARG A 471 -8.71 0.12 17.77
C ARG A 471 -8.53 1.64 17.63
N SER A 472 -8.34 2.35 18.72
CA SER A 472 -8.25 3.83 18.71
C SER A 472 -6.82 4.39 18.75
N VAL A 473 -5.81 3.53 18.89
CA VAL A 473 -4.40 3.93 19.02
C VAL A 473 -3.48 2.91 18.35
N THR A 474 -2.46 3.39 17.64
CA THR A 474 -1.42 2.53 17.06
C THR A 474 -0.37 2.12 18.09
N ILE A 475 0.60 1.28 17.71
CA ILE A 475 1.79 1.03 18.56
C ILE A 475 2.65 2.31 18.65
N GLY A 476 2.68 3.10 17.57
CA GLY A 476 3.20 4.48 17.58
C GLY A 476 2.19 5.45 18.19
N SER A 477 2.58 6.72 18.35
CA SER A 477 1.78 7.73 19.09
C SER A 477 0.58 8.28 18.31
N PHE A 478 0.04 7.55 17.34
CA PHE A 478 -1.15 7.95 16.58
C PHE A 478 -2.43 7.43 17.24
N SER A 479 -3.40 8.32 17.44
CA SER A 479 -4.71 7.99 18.00
C SER A 479 -5.83 8.77 17.31
N GLY A 480 -7.04 8.21 17.31
CA GLY A 480 -8.25 8.88 16.84
C GLY A 480 -9.47 7.97 16.82
N LYS A 481 -10.65 8.56 16.67
CA LYS A 481 -11.93 7.86 16.51
C LYS A 481 -12.13 7.45 15.06
N PHE A 482 -13.12 6.59 14.82
CA PHE A 482 -13.55 6.18 13.48
C PHE A 482 -13.75 7.37 12.53
N LYS A 483 -14.52 8.38 12.96
CA LYS A 483 -14.83 9.58 12.16
C LYS A 483 -13.61 10.47 11.86
N ASP A 484 -12.57 10.40 12.69
CA ASP A 484 -11.35 11.20 12.53
C ASP A 484 -10.47 10.63 11.40
N ARG A 485 -10.79 9.41 10.93
CA ARG A 485 -10.04 8.67 9.91
C ARG A 485 -8.53 8.66 10.15
N ALA A 486 -8.12 8.44 11.40
CA ALA A 486 -6.71 8.52 11.83
C ALA A 486 -5.75 7.62 11.04
N TRP A 487 -6.22 6.54 10.43
CA TRP A 487 -5.43 5.70 9.53
C TRP A 487 -4.95 6.45 8.27
N ASN A 488 -5.70 7.45 7.78
CA ASN A 488 -5.24 8.32 6.69
C ASN A 488 -4.04 9.15 7.12
N GLU A 489 -4.06 9.70 8.34
CA GLU A 489 -2.95 10.48 8.87
C GLU A 489 -1.68 9.62 8.99
N VAL A 490 -1.81 8.39 9.49
CA VAL A 490 -0.66 7.45 9.52
C VAL A 490 -0.13 7.17 8.11
N ALA A 491 -1.01 6.93 7.14
CA ALA A 491 -0.64 6.68 5.76
C ALA A 491 0.11 7.86 5.12
N THR A 492 -0.35 9.07 5.42
CA THR A 492 0.26 10.33 4.99
C THR A 492 1.61 10.53 5.68
N GLN A 493 1.74 10.29 6.97
CA GLN A 493 3.03 10.41 7.67
C GLN A 493 4.06 9.39 7.18
N LEU A 494 3.64 8.14 6.89
CA LEU A 494 4.52 7.14 6.28
C LEU A 494 5.06 7.62 4.92
N ASP A 495 4.21 8.23 4.10
CA ASP A 495 4.62 8.76 2.80
C ASP A 495 5.49 10.01 2.92
N ASN A 496 5.14 10.93 3.82
CA ASN A 496 5.94 12.13 4.12
C ASN A 496 7.33 11.75 4.62
N SER A 497 7.43 10.77 5.54
CA SER A 497 8.71 10.28 6.08
C SER A 497 9.56 9.59 4.99
N ARG A 498 8.93 8.92 4.03
CA ARG A 498 9.60 8.36 2.85
C ARG A 498 10.06 9.47 1.89
N ALA A 499 9.20 10.44 1.59
CA ALA A 499 9.51 11.59 0.74
C ALA A 499 10.62 12.46 1.34
N GLU A 500 10.66 12.61 2.67
CA GLU A 500 11.73 13.29 3.40
C GLU A 500 13.10 12.66 3.13
N ARG A 501 13.21 11.33 3.06
CA ARG A 501 14.46 10.62 2.69
C ARG A 501 14.86 10.80 1.22
N GLN A 502 13.89 11.10 0.37
CA GLN A 502 14.15 11.43 -1.03
C GLN A 502 14.57 12.89 -1.20
N SER A 503 14.11 13.77 -0.30
CA SER A 503 14.39 15.20 -0.35
C SER A 503 15.90 15.48 -0.33
N GLY A 504 16.35 16.37 -1.22
CA GLY A 504 17.77 16.69 -1.40
C GLY A 504 18.50 15.85 -2.45
N PHE A 505 17.85 14.87 -3.08
CA PHE A 505 18.40 14.15 -4.22
C PHE A 505 17.55 14.36 -5.48
N PRO A 506 18.18 14.55 -6.66
CA PRO A 506 17.43 14.65 -7.90
C PRO A 506 16.71 13.34 -8.18
N GLN A 507 15.55 13.42 -8.82
CA GLN A 507 14.94 12.22 -9.36
C GLN A 507 15.84 11.57 -10.40
N PHE A 508 15.78 10.25 -10.48
CA PHE A 508 16.73 9.48 -11.27
C PHE A 508 16.03 8.66 -12.37
N SER A 509 16.68 8.59 -13.53
CA SER A 509 16.30 7.76 -14.67
C SER A 509 17.57 7.29 -15.34
N HIS A 510 17.57 6.07 -15.87
CA HIS A 510 18.64 5.64 -16.77
C HIS A 510 18.35 6.16 -18.17
N TYR A 511 19.41 6.37 -18.95
CA TYR A 511 19.30 6.87 -20.32
C TYR A 511 19.93 5.88 -21.29
N ALA A 512 19.14 5.42 -22.25
CA ALA A 512 19.53 4.40 -23.21
C ALA A 512 19.44 4.92 -24.65
N ASN A 513 20.32 4.42 -25.52
CA ASN A 513 20.15 4.62 -26.96
C ASN A 513 19.29 3.50 -27.54
N VAL A 514 18.49 3.78 -28.56
CA VAL A 514 17.82 2.73 -29.34
C VAL A 514 18.86 2.11 -30.28
N LYS A 515 19.41 0.97 -29.87
CA LYS A 515 20.46 0.27 -30.64
C LYS A 515 19.92 -0.32 -31.94
N GLN A 516 18.74 -0.95 -31.86
CA GLN A 516 18.15 -1.64 -33.00
C GLN A 516 16.63 -1.74 -32.87
N VAL A 517 15.94 -1.68 -34.01
CA VAL A 517 14.51 -1.97 -34.12
C VAL A 517 14.33 -3.06 -35.18
N ILE A 518 13.95 -4.26 -34.75
CA ILE A 518 13.83 -5.45 -35.60
C ILE A 518 12.35 -5.73 -35.86
N THR A 519 11.95 -5.85 -37.12
CA THR A 519 10.57 -6.21 -37.47
C THR A 519 10.37 -7.72 -37.34
N THR A 520 9.59 -8.13 -36.33
CA THR A 520 9.17 -9.53 -36.14
C THR A 520 8.02 -9.88 -37.08
N ARG A 521 7.07 -8.95 -37.27
CA ARG A 521 5.93 -9.07 -38.19
C ARG A 521 5.50 -7.70 -38.68
N ALA A 522 5.16 -7.57 -39.96
CA ALA A 522 4.50 -6.39 -40.51
C ALA A 522 3.48 -6.77 -41.60
N GLU A 523 2.26 -6.22 -41.50
CA GLU A 523 1.19 -6.33 -42.50
C GLU A 523 0.48 -4.99 -42.67
N GLY A 524 0.73 -4.31 -43.79
CA GLY A 524 0.28 -2.93 -43.97
C GLY A 524 0.85 -2.03 -42.87
N ASP A 525 -0.03 -1.33 -42.15
CA ASP A 525 0.33 -0.46 -41.02
C ASP A 525 0.41 -1.17 -39.67
N GLU A 526 0.01 -2.44 -39.57
CA GLU A 526 0.14 -3.24 -38.35
C GLU A 526 1.52 -3.87 -38.28
N TRP A 527 2.16 -3.79 -37.11
CA TRP A 527 3.47 -4.39 -36.91
C TRP A 527 3.69 -4.84 -35.46
N VAL A 528 4.57 -5.83 -35.32
CA VAL A 528 5.22 -6.23 -34.06
C VAL A 528 6.72 -6.15 -34.28
N LYS A 529 7.40 -5.46 -33.38
CA LYS A 529 8.84 -5.18 -33.45
C LYS A 529 9.52 -5.54 -32.14
N GLN A 530 10.76 -6.01 -32.24
CA GLN A 530 11.66 -6.10 -31.11
C GLN A 530 12.55 -4.84 -31.07
N VAL A 531 12.51 -4.12 -29.97
CA VAL A 531 13.33 -2.92 -29.74
C VAL A 531 14.47 -3.30 -28.79
N VAL A 532 15.70 -3.01 -29.18
CA VAL A 532 16.92 -3.26 -28.41
C VAL A 532 17.47 -1.93 -27.92
N LEU A 533 17.54 -1.78 -26.60
CA LEU A 533 18.06 -0.60 -25.92
C LEU A 533 19.48 -0.88 -25.43
N ASP A 534 20.44 -0.01 -25.77
CA ASP A 534 21.80 -0.05 -25.24
C ASP A 534 21.83 0.67 -23.88
N VAL A 535 22.11 -0.11 -22.84
CA VAL A 535 22.15 0.34 -21.44
C VAL A 535 23.51 0.10 -20.79
N ALA A 536 24.54 -0.22 -21.58
CA ALA A 536 25.87 -0.48 -21.07
C ALA A 536 26.42 0.73 -20.27
N GLY A 537 27.01 0.45 -19.10
CA GLY A 537 27.59 1.47 -18.22
C GLY A 537 26.57 2.37 -17.51
N THR A 538 25.28 2.05 -17.59
CA THR A 538 24.24 2.73 -16.79
C THR A 538 24.07 2.14 -15.40
N GLY A 539 24.64 0.97 -15.14
CA GLY A 539 24.47 0.20 -13.91
C GLY A 539 23.13 -0.53 -13.80
N ILE A 540 22.24 -0.42 -14.80
CA ILE A 540 20.88 -0.96 -14.69
C ILE A 540 20.86 -2.48 -14.53
N ARG A 541 20.04 -3.00 -13.61
CA ARG A 541 19.82 -4.45 -13.44
C ARG A 541 18.35 -4.83 -13.60
N TYR A 542 18.15 -6.05 -14.07
CA TYR A 542 16.83 -6.67 -14.15
C TYR A 542 16.95 -8.20 -14.12
N GLN A 543 15.86 -8.87 -13.79
CA GLN A 543 15.71 -10.32 -13.79
C GLN A 543 14.55 -10.77 -14.68
N PRO A 544 14.46 -12.07 -15.04
CA PRO A 544 13.33 -12.57 -15.81
C PRO A 544 11.99 -12.23 -15.14
N GLY A 545 11.05 -11.71 -15.94
CA GLY A 545 9.75 -11.21 -15.45
C GLY A 545 9.70 -9.71 -15.16
N ASP A 546 10.85 -9.03 -15.09
CA ASP A 546 10.89 -7.58 -14.90
C ASP A 546 10.29 -6.81 -16.08
N ARG A 547 9.86 -5.58 -15.78
CA ARG A 547 9.35 -4.62 -16.76
C ARG A 547 10.35 -3.48 -16.96
N CYS A 548 10.34 -2.92 -18.16
CA CYS A 548 11.03 -1.68 -18.49
C CYS A 548 10.00 -0.56 -18.61
N ALA A 549 10.10 0.42 -17.72
CA ALA A 549 9.32 1.64 -17.74
C ALA A 549 9.99 2.63 -18.70
N ILE A 550 9.30 3.09 -19.74
CA ILE A 550 9.80 4.06 -20.74
C ILE A 550 9.02 5.36 -20.63
N LEU A 551 9.70 6.52 -20.58
CA LEU A 551 9.05 7.82 -20.77
C LEU A 551 8.91 8.14 -22.27
N PRO A 552 7.69 8.09 -22.83
CA PRO A 552 7.51 8.28 -24.27
C PRO A 552 7.53 9.75 -24.66
N GLU A 553 7.61 10.00 -25.97
CA GLU A 553 7.48 11.34 -26.57
C GLU A 553 6.41 11.35 -27.66
N ASN A 554 5.72 12.48 -27.81
CA ASN A 554 4.76 12.63 -28.89
C ASN A 554 5.46 12.80 -30.24
N ALA A 555 4.93 12.13 -31.25
CA ALA A 555 5.41 12.27 -32.62
C ALA A 555 5.29 13.73 -33.09
N GLY A 556 6.28 14.21 -33.83
CA GLY A 556 6.33 15.60 -34.31
C GLY A 556 5.06 16.03 -35.06
N GLY A 557 4.47 15.13 -35.87
CA GLY A 557 3.22 15.40 -36.57
C GLY A 557 2.02 15.69 -35.66
N LEU A 558 1.93 15.04 -34.48
CA LEU A 558 0.89 15.34 -33.50
C LEU A 558 1.15 16.68 -32.82
N VAL A 559 2.41 16.95 -32.46
CA VAL A 559 2.83 18.24 -31.86
C VAL A 559 2.53 19.40 -32.81
N GLU A 560 2.80 19.27 -34.11
CA GLU A 560 2.47 20.29 -35.10
C GLU A 560 0.97 20.56 -35.22
N LYS A 561 0.13 19.51 -35.22
CA LYS A 561 -1.33 19.68 -35.21
C LYS A 561 -1.78 20.47 -33.99
N THR A 562 -1.26 20.15 -32.81
CA THR A 562 -1.59 20.85 -31.57
C THR A 562 -1.08 22.30 -31.57
N LEU A 563 0.14 22.57 -32.05
CA LEU A 563 0.67 23.93 -32.19
C LEU A 563 -0.18 24.77 -33.16
N HIS A 564 -0.63 24.17 -34.26
CA HIS A 564 -1.55 24.82 -35.20
C HIS A 564 -2.88 25.18 -34.53
N ALA A 565 -3.48 24.24 -33.79
CA ALA A 565 -4.71 24.49 -33.04
C ALA A 565 -4.53 25.57 -31.95
N LEU A 566 -3.35 25.65 -31.33
CA LEU A 566 -2.97 26.70 -30.37
C LEU A 566 -2.63 28.05 -31.00
N ARG A 567 -2.55 28.13 -32.33
CA ARG A 567 -2.08 29.30 -33.09
C ARG A 567 -0.70 29.79 -32.59
N ALA A 568 0.20 28.84 -32.31
CA ALA A 568 1.53 29.06 -31.73
C ALA A 568 2.66 28.67 -32.71
N ARG A 569 3.87 29.18 -32.48
CA ARG A 569 5.09 28.88 -33.25
C ARG A 569 5.86 27.69 -32.67
N GLY A 570 5.66 27.40 -31.38
CA GLY A 570 6.33 26.36 -30.60
C GLY A 570 7.57 26.82 -29.84
N ASN A 571 8.07 28.03 -30.08
CA ASN A 571 9.20 28.61 -29.37
C ASN A 571 8.80 29.55 -28.22
N GLU A 572 7.51 29.67 -27.95
CA GLU A 572 6.99 30.42 -26.81
C GLU A 572 7.53 29.82 -25.50
N PRO A 573 8.09 30.65 -24.60
CA PRO A 573 8.61 30.16 -23.33
C PRO A 573 7.48 29.89 -22.34
N ILE A 574 7.38 28.66 -21.86
CA ILE A 574 6.44 28.23 -20.81
C ILE A 574 7.22 27.95 -19.54
N ARG A 575 7.00 28.74 -18.50
CA ARG A 575 7.59 28.49 -17.18
C ARG A 575 6.83 27.37 -16.48
N LEU A 576 7.55 26.44 -15.87
CA LEU A 576 7.00 25.18 -15.39
C LEU A 576 6.46 25.30 -13.95
N ASN A 577 5.43 24.52 -13.62
CA ASN A 577 5.00 24.29 -12.24
C ASN A 577 5.87 23.18 -11.58
N ALA A 578 5.62 22.84 -10.31
CA ALA A 578 6.42 21.85 -9.58
C ALA A 578 6.37 20.45 -10.24
N GLU A 579 5.18 19.98 -10.59
CA GLU A 579 4.95 18.69 -11.25
C GLU A 579 5.73 18.57 -12.57
N TRP A 580 5.67 19.62 -13.41
CA TRP A 580 6.41 19.65 -14.66
C TRP A 580 7.93 19.68 -14.46
N ARG A 581 8.45 20.44 -13.49
CA ARG A 581 9.90 20.48 -13.21
C ARG A 581 10.43 19.11 -12.80
N GLU A 582 9.68 18.41 -11.96
CA GLU A 582 10.00 17.04 -11.55
C GLU A 582 9.99 16.08 -12.74
N ALA A 583 8.92 16.08 -13.53
CA ALA A 583 8.76 15.15 -14.65
C ALA A 583 9.80 15.37 -15.75
N VAL A 584 10.13 16.62 -16.10
CA VAL A 584 11.13 16.90 -17.14
C VAL A 584 12.54 16.62 -16.65
N GLY A 585 12.81 16.75 -15.35
CA GLY A 585 14.10 16.41 -14.76
C GLY A 585 14.48 14.93 -14.91
N LEU A 586 13.52 14.07 -15.25
CA LEU A 586 13.77 12.67 -15.59
C LEU A 586 14.34 12.46 -17.00
N ARG A 587 14.45 13.52 -17.81
CA ARG A 587 14.99 13.50 -19.17
C ARG A 587 16.37 14.12 -19.19
N GLU A 588 17.29 13.51 -19.93
CA GLU A 588 18.68 13.94 -19.95
C GLU A 588 18.81 15.39 -20.45
N GLY A 589 19.50 16.21 -19.66
CA GLY A 589 19.74 17.62 -19.97
C GLY A 589 18.64 18.58 -19.55
N TYR A 590 17.62 18.10 -18.82
CA TYR A 590 16.49 18.92 -18.34
C TYR A 590 16.39 19.03 -16.81
N GLU A 591 17.38 18.53 -16.06
CA GLU A 591 17.37 18.33 -14.60
C GLU A 591 17.12 19.60 -13.77
N ALA A 592 17.46 20.78 -14.30
CA ALA A 592 17.29 22.08 -13.64
C ALA A 592 16.46 23.07 -14.49
N THR A 593 15.53 22.55 -15.30
CA THR A 593 14.77 23.36 -16.25
C THR A 593 13.61 24.08 -15.57
N GLU A 594 13.65 25.40 -15.57
CA GLU A 594 12.54 26.24 -15.08
C GLU A 594 11.57 26.67 -16.19
N THR A 595 11.98 26.58 -17.45
CA THR A 595 11.19 27.05 -18.61
C THR A 595 11.47 26.19 -19.84
N LEU A 596 10.42 25.83 -20.56
CA LEU A 596 10.50 25.05 -21.80
C LEU A 596 9.86 25.81 -22.97
N PRO A 597 10.37 25.62 -24.20
CA PRO A 597 9.59 25.94 -25.40
C PRO A 597 8.27 25.16 -25.40
N LEU A 598 7.18 25.79 -25.81
CA LEU A 598 5.85 25.15 -25.89
C LEU A 598 5.88 23.84 -26.69
N ARG A 599 6.67 23.78 -27.77
CA ARG A 599 6.89 22.55 -28.53
C ARG A 599 7.40 21.41 -27.65
N THR A 600 8.43 21.67 -26.85
CA THR A 600 9.04 20.66 -25.97
C THR A 600 8.07 20.22 -24.89
N LEU A 601 7.29 21.16 -24.33
CA LEU A 601 6.21 20.84 -23.39
C LEU A 601 5.18 19.90 -24.04
N LEU A 602 4.74 20.18 -25.27
CA LEU A 602 3.80 19.29 -25.99
C LEU A 602 4.44 17.95 -26.39
N THR A 603 5.74 17.91 -26.69
CA THR A 603 6.47 16.66 -26.93
C THR A 603 6.45 15.76 -25.69
N PHE A 604 6.61 16.34 -24.51
CA PHE A 604 6.66 15.60 -23.23
C PHE A 604 5.30 15.54 -22.50
N GLY A 605 4.25 16.16 -23.03
CA GLY A 605 2.95 16.30 -22.37
C GLY A 605 1.94 15.25 -22.82
N ARG A 606 1.01 14.88 -21.95
CA ARG A 606 -0.07 13.96 -22.28
C ARG A 606 -1.15 14.69 -23.08
N ILE A 607 -0.99 14.72 -24.40
CA ILE A 607 -1.92 15.38 -25.33
C ILE A 607 -2.86 14.40 -26.06
N ARG A 608 -2.73 13.09 -25.78
CA ARG A 608 -3.62 12.03 -26.26
C ARG A 608 -3.68 10.80 -25.32
N PRO A 609 -4.83 10.12 -25.24
CA PRO A 609 -6.15 10.75 -25.39
C PRO A 609 -6.32 11.88 -24.34
N VAL A 610 -7.24 12.81 -24.57
CA VAL A 610 -7.55 13.83 -23.57
C VAL A 610 -8.23 13.18 -22.37
N ASP A 611 -7.72 13.44 -21.17
CA ASP A 611 -8.35 12.97 -19.95
C ASP A 611 -9.43 13.96 -19.45
N ARG A 612 -10.32 13.45 -18.58
CA ARG A 612 -11.42 14.23 -18.01
C ARG A 612 -10.93 15.47 -17.23
N PRO A 613 -9.86 15.44 -16.43
CA PRO A 613 -9.29 16.64 -15.82
C PRO A 613 -8.90 17.72 -16.83
N VAL A 614 -8.20 17.38 -17.91
CA VAL A 614 -7.84 18.31 -18.99
C VAL A 614 -9.09 18.91 -19.63
N ALA A 615 -10.07 18.08 -19.99
CA ALA A 615 -11.31 18.54 -20.60
C ALA A 615 -12.10 19.48 -19.66
N LYS A 616 -12.22 19.13 -18.37
CA LYS A 616 -12.86 19.98 -17.36
C LYS A 616 -12.12 21.31 -17.17
N ALA A 617 -10.79 21.30 -17.18
CA ALA A 617 -9.99 22.52 -17.12
C ALA A 617 -10.31 23.41 -18.33
N LEU A 618 -10.27 22.86 -19.54
CA LEU A 618 -10.65 23.57 -20.77
C LEU A 618 -12.09 24.09 -20.73
N HIS A 619 -13.04 23.31 -20.22
CA HIS A 619 -14.45 23.73 -20.08
C HIS A 619 -14.59 24.87 -19.07
N SER A 620 -13.90 24.81 -17.93
CA SER A 620 -13.95 25.86 -16.91
C SER A 620 -13.44 27.21 -17.41
N ILE A 621 -12.56 27.21 -18.42
CA ILE A 621 -11.96 28.42 -18.99
C ILE A 621 -12.76 28.93 -20.21
N SER A 622 -13.30 28.02 -21.00
CA SER A 622 -14.00 28.34 -22.25
C SER A 622 -15.51 28.49 -22.10
N HIS A 623 -16.11 27.86 -21.08
CA HIS A 623 -17.55 27.69 -20.90
C HIS A 623 -18.27 27.16 -22.16
N ASN A 624 -17.57 26.34 -22.95
CA ASN A 624 -18.09 25.85 -24.22
C ASN A 624 -19.12 24.72 -24.04
N GLU A 625 -20.34 24.91 -24.54
CA GLU A 625 -21.44 23.93 -24.41
C GLU A 625 -21.15 22.58 -25.07
N THR A 626 -20.47 22.56 -26.22
CA THR A 626 -20.10 21.30 -26.90
C THR A 626 -19.09 20.50 -26.09
N LEU A 627 -18.05 21.15 -25.56
CA LEU A 627 -17.11 20.51 -24.65
C LEU A 627 -17.81 20.06 -23.36
N GLY A 628 -18.76 20.86 -22.86
CA GLY A 628 -19.69 20.45 -21.81
C GLY A 628 -20.32 19.10 -22.14
N ARG A 629 -21.04 18.99 -23.26
CA ARG A 629 -21.68 17.75 -23.75
C ARG A 629 -20.71 16.58 -23.91
N ILE A 630 -19.49 16.80 -24.39
CA ILE A 630 -18.45 15.75 -24.47
C ILE A 630 -18.11 15.22 -23.07
N ILE A 631 -17.93 16.11 -22.09
CA ILE A 631 -17.68 15.75 -20.69
C ILE A 631 -18.90 15.05 -20.09
N GLU A 632 -20.11 15.47 -20.45
CA GLU A 632 -21.33 14.84 -19.97
C GLU A 632 -21.46 13.40 -20.49
N ALA A 633 -21.13 13.19 -21.77
CA ALA A 633 -21.16 11.89 -22.43
C ALA A 633 -19.99 10.98 -22.02
N ARG A 634 -18.96 11.46 -21.30
CA ARG A 634 -17.71 10.72 -21.03
C ARG A 634 -16.98 10.28 -22.30
N ALA A 635 -16.97 11.15 -23.30
CA ALA A 635 -16.35 10.88 -24.60
C ALA A 635 -15.02 11.63 -24.79
N GLU A 636 -14.46 12.28 -23.75
CA GLU A 636 -13.26 13.13 -23.85
C GLU A 636 -12.05 12.37 -24.39
N ASP A 637 -11.96 11.10 -24.02
CA ASP A 637 -10.89 10.17 -24.35
C ASP A 637 -10.89 9.74 -25.83
N GLN A 638 -11.98 10.04 -26.57
CA GLN A 638 -12.06 9.89 -28.01
C GLN A 638 -11.38 11.05 -28.78
N TRP A 639 -11.03 12.12 -28.07
CA TRP A 639 -10.42 13.32 -28.63
C TRP A 639 -8.93 13.40 -28.30
N GLU A 640 -8.16 13.96 -29.23
CA GLU A 640 -6.82 14.46 -28.94
C GLU A 640 -6.90 15.96 -28.64
N LEU A 641 -5.91 16.52 -27.95
CA LEU A 641 -5.95 17.91 -27.49
C LEU A 641 -6.20 18.90 -28.64
N TRP A 642 -5.61 18.65 -29.81
CA TRP A 642 -5.78 19.51 -30.99
C TRP A 642 -7.23 19.52 -31.51
N ASP A 643 -7.94 18.40 -31.40
CA ASP A 643 -9.34 18.30 -31.85
C ASP A 643 -10.23 19.19 -30.97
N LEU A 644 -10.09 19.08 -29.63
CA LEU A 644 -10.86 19.90 -28.69
C LEU A 644 -10.52 21.38 -28.82
N LEU A 645 -9.25 21.72 -28.99
CA LEU A 645 -8.84 23.10 -29.24
C LEU A 645 -9.43 23.64 -30.55
N GLY A 646 -9.58 22.79 -31.57
CA GLY A 646 -10.30 23.09 -32.81
C GLY A 646 -11.76 23.46 -32.54
N VAL A 647 -12.48 22.62 -31.80
CA VAL A 647 -13.87 22.86 -31.39
C VAL A 647 -14.02 24.18 -30.63
N LEU A 648 -13.13 24.44 -29.68
CA LEU A 648 -13.15 25.69 -28.90
C LEU A 648 -12.88 26.91 -29.78
N ASN A 649 -11.92 26.81 -30.70
CA ASN A 649 -11.56 27.87 -31.62
C ASN A 649 -12.70 28.21 -32.60
N GLU A 650 -13.41 27.20 -33.12
CA GLU A 650 -14.62 27.40 -33.94
C GLU A 650 -15.74 28.09 -33.17
N ALA A 651 -15.83 27.83 -31.85
CA ALA A 651 -16.76 28.50 -30.95
C ALA A 651 -16.29 29.88 -30.44
N GLY A 652 -15.18 30.42 -30.97
CA GLY A 652 -14.70 31.77 -30.67
C GLY A 652 -13.76 31.90 -29.47
N PHE A 653 -13.33 30.79 -28.86
CA PHE A 653 -12.28 30.82 -27.82
C PHE A 653 -10.91 31.15 -28.45
N ASP A 654 -10.13 32.05 -27.84
CA ASP A 654 -8.75 32.32 -28.26
C ASP A 654 -7.77 31.39 -27.54
N PRO A 655 -7.24 30.33 -28.20
CA PRO A 655 -6.34 29.37 -27.56
C PRO A 655 -4.99 29.97 -27.18
N LYS A 656 -4.66 31.19 -27.64
CA LYS A 656 -3.44 31.89 -27.23
C LYS A 656 -3.42 32.24 -25.75
N ARG A 657 -4.58 32.31 -25.10
CA ARG A 657 -4.67 32.52 -23.64
C ARG A 657 -3.89 31.46 -22.89
N LEU A 658 -3.93 30.21 -23.35
CA LEU A 658 -3.37 29.07 -22.62
C LEU A 658 -1.84 29.12 -22.49
N TRP A 659 -1.13 29.60 -23.52
CA TRP A 659 0.33 29.71 -23.49
C TRP A 659 0.83 31.12 -23.11
N LYS A 660 -0.05 32.12 -23.05
CA LYS A 660 0.27 33.45 -22.51
C LYS A 660 0.05 33.56 -21.01
N ALA A 661 -0.78 32.68 -20.43
CA ALA A 661 -1.08 32.67 -19.01
C ALA A 661 0.16 32.39 -18.16
N HIS A 662 0.29 33.11 -17.04
CA HIS A 662 1.41 32.98 -16.12
C HIS A 662 1.34 31.62 -15.38
N PRO A 663 2.45 30.99 -14.98
CA PRO A 663 2.44 29.69 -14.30
C PRO A 663 1.64 29.61 -13.00
N GLY A 664 1.26 30.74 -12.40
CA GLY A 664 0.37 30.77 -11.22
C GLY A 664 -1.11 30.74 -11.59
N GLU A 665 -1.44 30.96 -12.86
CA GLU A 665 -2.80 30.99 -13.39
C GLU A 665 -3.18 29.58 -13.85
N ARG A 666 -4.38 29.13 -13.45
CA ARG A 666 -4.88 27.80 -13.82
C ARG A 666 -5.10 27.61 -15.32
N GLU A 667 -5.09 28.70 -16.09
CA GLU A 667 -5.20 28.65 -17.56
C GLU A 667 -3.87 28.33 -18.26
N SER A 668 -2.75 28.34 -17.54
CA SER A 668 -1.43 28.08 -18.13
C SER A 668 -1.33 26.64 -18.65
N MET A 669 -0.61 26.46 -19.76
CA MET A 669 -0.44 25.16 -20.41
C MET A 669 0.08 24.07 -19.46
N CYS A 670 0.94 24.41 -18.50
CA CYS A 670 1.46 23.45 -17.51
C CYS A 670 0.42 22.99 -16.47
N TRP A 671 -0.69 23.70 -16.31
CA TRP A 671 -1.83 23.28 -15.46
C TRP A 671 -2.90 22.51 -16.24
N ILE A 672 -3.00 22.77 -17.55
CA ILE A 672 -3.99 22.12 -18.41
C ILE A 672 -3.46 20.80 -18.93
N VAL A 673 -2.21 20.75 -19.40
CA VAL A 673 -1.60 19.55 -19.98
C VAL A 673 -0.67 18.93 -18.94
N PRO A 674 -0.99 17.75 -18.39
CA PRO A 674 -0.10 17.05 -17.48
C PRO A 674 1.11 16.48 -18.25
N PRO A 675 2.27 16.27 -17.59
CA PRO A 675 3.39 15.57 -18.21
C PRO A 675 3.03 14.11 -18.56
N GLU A 676 3.69 13.54 -19.58
CA GLU A 676 3.57 12.12 -19.87
C GLU A 676 4.18 11.27 -18.75
N SER A 677 3.54 10.12 -18.50
CA SER A 677 3.97 9.16 -17.51
C SER A 677 4.79 8.02 -18.12
N PHE A 678 5.52 7.28 -17.29
CA PHE A 678 6.17 6.05 -17.74
C PHE A 678 5.14 5.05 -18.31
N ARG A 679 5.53 4.36 -19.38
CA ARG A 679 4.80 3.24 -19.98
C ARG A 679 5.58 1.95 -19.79
N MET A 680 4.90 0.92 -19.30
CA MET A 680 5.51 -0.37 -18.97
C MET A 680 5.53 -1.29 -20.19
N TYR A 681 6.66 -1.98 -20.38
CA TYR A 681 6.82 -3.09 -21.30
C TYR A 681 7.52 -4.24 -20.58
N SER A 682 7.00 -5.46 -20.65
CA SER A 682 7.73 -6.62 -20.12
C SER A 682 9.05 -6.82 -20.86
N ILE A 683 10.13 -7.08 -20.14
CA ILE A 683 11.45 -7.31 -20.72
C ILE A 683 11.47 -8.71 -21.35
N SER A 684 11.93 -8.79 -22.60
CA SER A 684 11.99 -10.03 -23.39
C SER A 684 13.38 -10.61 -23.55
N SER A 685 14.33 -10.15 -22.73
CA SER A 685 15.71 -10.65 -22.66
C SER A 685 16.05 -11.12 -21.25
N VAL A 686 17.21 -11.77 -21.10
CA VAL A 686 17.82 -12.11 -19.81
C VAL A 686 19.14 -11.36 -19.67
N MET A 687 19.42 -10.86 -18.46
CA MET A 687 20.73 -10.36 -18.11
C MET A 687 21.68 -11.56 -17.94
N LYS A 688 22.97 -11.41 -18.24
CA LYS A 688 23.96 -12.44 -17.88
C LYS A 688 24.28 -12.34 -16.39
N ASP A 689 24.22 -13.46 -15.68
CA ASP A 689 24.46 -13.49 -14.24
C ASP A 689 25.86 -12.99 -13.85
N GLY A 690 25.95 -12.41 -12.65
CA GLY A 690 27.23 -11.98 -12.07
C GLY A 690 27.83 -10.67 -12.62
N GLN A 691 27.20 -10.00 -13.58
CA GLN A 691 27.74 -8.74 -14.12
C GLN A 691 27.66 -7.59 -13.09
N LEU A 692 28.82 -7.10 -12.65
CA LEU A 692 28.93 -5.94 -11.75
C LEU A 692 28.56 -4.62 -12.44
N GLU A 693 28.75 -4.53 -13.76
CA GLU A 693 28.42 -3.35 -14.57
C GLU A 693 26.93 -3.21 -14.91
N GLY A 694 26.10 -4.17 -14.47
CA GLY A 694 24.70 -4.27 -14.87
C GLY A 694 24.52 -4.82 -16.28
N ALA A 695 23.31 -4.68 -16.83
CA ALA A 695 22.95 -5.12 -18.15
C ALA A 695 23.64 -4.27 -19.24
N SER A 696 24.00 -4.90 -20.36
CA SER A 696 24.43 -4.20 -21.57
C SER A 696 23.28 -3.83 -22.49
N GLU A 697 22.23 -4.66 -22.51
CA GLU A 697 21.08 -4.49 -23.40
C GLU A 697 19.77 -4.84 -22.67
N ILE A 698 18.69 -4.14 -23.03
CA ILE A 698 17.31 -4.52 -22.71
C ILE A 698 16.56 -4.72 -24.03
N ARG A 699 15.85 -5.84 -24.17
CA ARG A 699 14.99 -6.11 -25.33
C ARG A 699 13.52 -6.02 -24.95
N LEU A 700 12.72 -5.37 -25.78
CA LEU A 700 11.28 -5.21 -25.62
C LEU A 700 10.56 -5.74 -26.86
N THR A 701 9.46 -6.45 -26.67
CA THR A 701 8.59 -6.91 -27.77
C THR A 701 7.34 -6.04 -27.83
N ILE A 702 7.23 -5.19 -28.86
CA ILE A 702 6.25 -4.11 -28.94
C ILE A 702 5.33 -4.33 -30.14
N GLY A 703 4.02 -4.38 -29.87
CA GLY A 703 2.99 -4.29 -30.90
C GLY A 703 2.55 -2.84 -31.11
N ARG A 704 2.26 -2.44 -32.35
CA ARG A 704 1.71 -1.12 -32.65
C ARG A 704 0.35 -0.97 -31.96
N LEU A 705 0.15 0.12 -31.21
CA LEU A 705 -1.18 0.50 -30.72
C LEU A 705 -1.84 1.41 -31.76
N ARG A 706 -2.91 0.91 -32.35
CA ARG A 706 -3.85 1.64 -33.20
C ARG A 706 -5.28 1.25 -32.80
N TYR A 707 -6.17 2.24 -32.70
CA TYR A 707 -7.58 2.01 -32.41
C TYR A 707 -8.45 3.00 -33.19
N GLN A 708 -9.71 2.61 -33.41
CA GLN A 708 -10.72 3.47 -33.99
C GLN A 708 -11.62 3.95 -32.86
N THR A 709 -11.87 5.26 -32.75
CA THR A 709 -12.87 5.76 -31.80
C THR A 709 -14.27 5.38 -32.27
N SER A 710 -15.17 5.14 -31.31
CA SER A 710 -16.57 4.84 -31.59
C SER A 710 -17.32 6.09 -32.07
N GLU A 711 -18.42 5.87 -32.81
CA GLU A 711 -19.37 6.95 -33.12
C GLU A 711 -20.26 7.22 -31.91
N THR A 712 -20.44 8.50 -31.55
CA THR A 712 -21.38 8.94 -30.51
C THR A 712 -22.09 10.23 -30.92
N ASP A 713 -23.09 10.67 -30.15
CA ASP A 713 -23.78 11.95 -30.37
C ASP A 713 -22.86 13.17 -30.32
N VAL A 714 -21.66 13.00 -29.73
CA VAL A 714 -20.68 14.07 -29.51
C VAL A 714 -19.32 13.76 -30.13
N SER A 715 -19.16 12.71 -30.93
CA SER A 715 -17.89 12.33 -31.56
C SER A 715 -18.07 11.49 -32.83
N THR A 716 -17.13 11.60 -33.77
CA THR A 716 -17.11 10.80 -35.00
C THR A 716 -15.97 9.78 -34.99
N PRO A 717 -16.11 8.64 -35.70
CA PRO A 717 -15.05 7.65 -35.78
C PRO A 717 -13.75 8.22 -36.36
N SER A 718 -12.68 8.14 -35.58
CA SER A 718 -11.34 8.61 -35.94
C SER A 718 -10.30 7.55 -35.61
N GLN A 719 -9.32 7.37 -36.51
CA GLN A 719 -8.17 6.52 -36.22
C GLN A 719 -7.21 7.24 -35.27
N ARG A 720 -6.83 6.55 -34.19
CA ARG A 720 -5.91 7.04 -33.17
C ARG A 720 -4.75 6.07 -32.98
N LEU A 721 -3.65 6.62 -32.46
CA LEU A 721 -2.37 5.93 -32.30
C LEU A 721 -1.90 6.04 -30.85
N GLY A 722 -1.20 5.02 -30.34
CA GLY A 722 -0.58 5.09 -29.02
C GLY A 722 0.72 5.89 -28.99
N THR A 723 0.98 6.63 -27.90
CA THR A 723 2.21 7.42 -27.73
C THR A 723 3.48 6.55 -27.72
N ALA A 724 3.61 5.64 -26.76
CA ALA A 724 4.85 4.89 -26.57
C ALA A 724 5.18 3.90 -27.70
N SER A 725 4.19 3.18 -28.23
CA SER A 725 4.45 2.21 -29.32
C SER A 725 4.90 2.91 -30.60
N ASN A 726 4.34 4.08 -30.94
CA ASN A 726 4.81 4.82 -32.11
C ASN A 726 6.14 5.54 -31.82
N PHE A 727 6.38 6.03 -30.59
CA PHE A 727 7.67 6.57 -30.20
C PHE A 727 8.81 5.57 -30.38
N LEU A 728 8.64 4.32 -29.90
CA LEU A 728 9.71 3.31 -29.93
C LEU A 728 9.82 2.55 -31.26
N GLY A 729 8.71 2.35 -31.95
CA GLY A 729 8.66 1.46 -33.11
C GLY A 729 8.50 2.13 -34.47
N ASP A 730 8.16 3.42 -34.54
CA ASP A 730 8.00 4.12 -35.82
C ASP A 730 9.30 4.79 -36.29
N THR A 731 10.16 3.99 -36.94
CA THR A 731 11.43 4.45 -37.53
C THR A 731 11.27 5.06 -38.93
N SER A 732 10.03 5.31 -39.39
CA SER A 732 9.79 5.86 -40.74
C SER A 732 10.21 7.32 -40.89
N THR A 733 10.30 8.04 -39.76
CA THR A 733 10.59 9.48 -39.73
C THR A 733 11.93 9.83 -39.08
N VAL A 734 12.45 8.95 -38.21
CA VAL A 734 13.71 9.12 -37.48
C VAL A 734 14.41 7.76 -37.42
N SER A 735 15.69 7.71 -37.78
CA SER A 735 16.47 6.48 -37.66
C SER A 735 16.74 6.16 -36.18
N PRO A 736 16.95 4.89 -35.78
CA PRO A 736 17.31 4.56 -34.39
C PRO A 736 18.53 5.32 -33.85
N GLU A 737 19.49 5.66 -34.72
CA GLU A 737 20.70 6.43 -34.37
C GLU A 737 20.41 7.92 -34.11
N ASP A 738 19.34 8.45 -34.73
CA ASP A 738 18.88 9.83 -34.56
C ASP A 738 17.79 9.97 -33.49
N MET A 739 17.24 8.84 -33.01
CA MET A 739 16.36 8.82 -31.84
C MET A 739 17.20 9.20 -30.62
N GLY A 740 16.92 10.39 -30.05
CA GLY A 740 17.56 10.83 -28.81
C GLY A 740 17.45 9.80 -27.68
N ARG A 741 18.21 10.02 -26.60
CA ARG A 741 18.27 9.04 -25.51
C ARG A 741 16.92 8.87 -24.82
N VAL A 742 16.54 7.60 -24.67
CA VAL A 742 15.30 7.18 -24.03
C VAL A 742 15.52 7.11 -22.53
N SER A 743 14.62 7.76 -21.78
CA SER A 743 14.61 7.70 -20.31
C SER A 743 13.86 6.45 -19.86
N LEU A 744 14.48 5.64 -19.00
CA LEU A 744 13.95 4.36 -18.58
C LEU A 744 14.27 3.96 -17.13
N ARG A 745 13.48 3.02 -16.60
CA ARG A 745 13.71 2.34 -15.31
C ARG A 745 13.36 0.85 -15.41
N ALA A 746 14.12 0.00 -14.72
CA ALA A 746 13.70 -1.38 -14.47
C ALA A 746 12.71 -1.38 -13.31
N VAL A 747 11.65 -2.19 -13.43
CA VAL A 747 10.59 -2.29 -12.43
C VAL A 747 10.31 -3.75 -12.17
N HIS A 748 10.50 -4.18 -10.92
CA HIS A 748 10.19 -5.54 -10.50
C HIS A 748 8.71 -5.68 -10.09
N PRO A 749 7.89 -6.47 -10.82
CA PRO A 749 6.53 -6.78 -10.43
C PRO A 749 6.57 -7.74 -9.23
N PRO A 750 5.88 -7.46 -8.10
CA PRO A 750 6.06 -8.20 -6.84
C PRO A 750 5.84 -9.70 -6.87
N ARG A 751 5.11 -10.21 -7.87
CA ARG A 751 4.66 -11.60 -7.95
C ARG A 751 4.87 -12.20 -9.33
N PHE A 752 5.59 -11.53 -10.23
CA PHE A 752 5.78 -12.02 -11.60
C PHE A 752 7.25 -12.33 -11.84
N SER A 753 7.73 -13.38 -11.18
CA SER A 753 9.12 -13.87 -11.25
C SER A 753 9.13 -15.39 -11.32
N LEU A 754 10.27 -15.96 -11.71
CA LEU A 754 10.47 -17.41 -11.64
C LEU A 754 10.37 -17.92 -10.18
N PRO A 755 9.98 -19.19 -9.98
CA PRO A 755 9.96 -19.79 -8.65
C PRO A 755 11.35 -19.85 -8.02
N GLN A 756 11.43 -19.73 -6.69
CA GLN A 756 12.70 -19.88 -5.96
C GLN A 756 13.28 -21.29 -6.11
N ASP A 757 12.44 -22.33 -6.04
CA ASP A 757 12.85 -23.70 -6.38
C ASP A 757 12.81 -23.88 -7.90
N GLU A 758 13.98 -23.80 -8.53
CA GLU A 758 14.16 -23.93 -9.98
C GLU A 758 13.62 -25.25 -10.56
N ARG A 759 13.49 -26.29 -9.72
CA ARG A 759 12.92 -27.60 -10.11
C ARG A 759 11.40 -27.58 -10.25
N SER A 760 10.75 -26.55 -9.72
CA SER A 760 9.29 -26.39 -9.85
C SER A 760 8.90 -26.20 -11.31
N PRO A 761 7.92 -26.97 -11.83
CA PRO A 761 7.41 -26.76 -13.18
C PRO A 761 6.69 -25.42 -13.32
N ILE A 762 6.71 -24.86 -14.53
CA ILE A 762 5.98 -23.63 -14.85
C ILE A 762 5.06 -23.80 -16.06
N VAL A 763 3.94 -23.09 -16.03
CA VAL A 763 2.95 -23.01 -17.11
C VAL A 763 2.75 -21.55 -17.49
N MET A 764 2.95 -21.23 -18.75
CA MET A 764 2.93 -19.87 -19.29
C MET A 764 1.84 -19.76 -20.34
N PHE A 765 0.92 -18.81 -20.19
CA PHE A 765 -0.14 -18.51 -21.13
C PHE A 765 0.14 -17.17 -21.80
N ALA A 766 0.46 -17.20 -23.09
CA ALA A 766 0.84 -16.02 -23.86
C ALA A 766 -0.24 -15.65 -24.88
N GLY A 767 -0.68 -14.38 -24.87
CA GLY A 767 -1.54 -13.83 -25.91
C GLY A 767 -0.80 -12.82 -26.79
N GLY A 768 -0.49 -13.16 -28.04
CA GLY A 768 0.18 -12.26 -28.98
C GLY A 768 1.55 -11.76 -28.49
N THR A 769 1.71 -10.45 -28.27
CA THR A 769 2.93 -9.86 -27.69
C THR A 769 3.14 -10.19 -26.22
N GLY A 770 2.14 -10.80 -25.55
CA GLY A 770 2.28 -11.34 -24.20
C GLY A 770 3.29 -12.49 -24.07
N ILE A 771 3.92 -12.92 -25.16
CA ILE A 771 5.10 -13.80 -25.11
C ILE A 771 6.33 -13.12 -24.48
N ALA A 772 6.38 -11.78 -24.45
CA ALA A 772 7.54 -11.00 -24.04
C ALA A 772 8.19 -11.47 -22.72
N PRO A 773 7.50 -11.52 -21.57
CA PRO A 773 8.15 -11.95 -20.33
C PRO A 773 8.55 -13.43 -20.38
N PHE A 774 7.82 -14.27 -21.11
CA PHE A 774 8.10 -15.70 -21.19
C PHE A 774 9.34 -16.01 -22.00
N LEU A 775 9.73 -15.16 -22.96
CA LEU A 775 11.06 -15.29 -23.57
C LEU A 775 12.15 -15.19 -22.50
N SER A 776 12.04 -14.22 -21.58
CA SER A 776 13.01 -14.10 -20.48
C SER A 776 13.02 -15.34 -19.57
N PHE A 777 11.85 -15.90 -19.23
CA PHE A 777 11.75 -17.12 -18.42
C PHE A 777 12.36 -18.33 -19.13
N ILE A 778 12.00 -18.53 -20.40
CA ILE A 778 12.46 -19.64 -21.23
C ILE A 778 13.99 -19.58 -21.39
N HIS A 779 14.55 -18.41 -21.67
CA HIS A 779 15.99 -18.24 -21.79
C HIS A 779 16.74 -18.48 -20.47
N ALA A 780 16.18 -18.03 -19.34
CA ALA A 780 16.79 -18.27 -18.04
C ALA A 780 16.79 -19.76 -17.70
N ARG A 781 15.65 -20.44 -17.85
CA ARG A 781 15.54 -21.89 -17.58
C ARG A 781 16.37 -22.73 -18.54
N ALA A 782 16.52 -22.31 -19.80
CA ALA A 782 17.36 -23.01 -20.78
C ALA A 782 18.86 -22.96 -20.43
N GLN A 783 19.29 -22.08 -19.53
CA GLN A 783 20.67 -21.98 -19.04
C GLN A 783 20.89 -22.81 -17.75
N GLN A 784 19.83 -23.34 -17.14
CA GLN A 784 19.87 -24.08 -15.88
C GLN A 784 19.81 -25.60 -16.13
N GLU A 785 20.81 -26.34 -15.64
CA GLU A 785 20.89 -27.79 -15.84
C GLU A 785 19.82 -28.59 -15.08
N ASP A 786 19.23 -28.05 -14.00
CA ASP A 786 18.24 -28.76 -13.17
C ASP A 786 16.85 -28.09 -13.17
N ALA A 787 16.62 -27.12 -14.07
CA ALA A 787 15.31 -26.48 -14.20
C ALA A 787 14.21 -27.51 -14.52
N GLY A 788 13.09 -27.42 -13.82
CA GLY A 788 11.90 -28.24 -14.09
C GLY A 788 11.26 -27.97 -15.45
N GLU A 789 10.21 -28.72 -15.79
CA GLU A 789 9.50 -28.58 -17.06
C GLU A 789 8.85 -27.20 -17.26
N SER A 790 8.89 -26.70 -18.50
CA SER A 790 8.28 -25.42 -18.89
C SER A 790 7.25 -25.63 -19.98
N TRP A 791 6.00 -25.22 -19.73
CA TRP A 791 4.88 -25.35 -20.67
C TRP A 791 4.45 -23.98 -21.17
N LEU A 792 4.42 -23.77 -22.48
CA LEU A 792 3.97 -22.52 -23.11
C LEU A 792 2.71 -22.76 -23.94
N PHE A 793 1.56 -22.27 -23.46
CA PHE A 793 0.31 -22.18 -24.20
C PHE A 793 0.25 -20.84 -24.91
N TYR A 794 0.45 -20.83 -26.24
CA TYR A 794 0.63 -19.60 -27.01
C TYR A 794 -0.52 -19.36 -27.99
N ALA A 795 -1.37 -18.38 -27.68
CA ALA A 795 -2.49 -17.98 -28.54
C ALA A 795 -2.12 -16.80 -29.46
N THR A 796 -2.36 -16.99 -30.75
CA THR A 796 -2.17 -15.97 -31.78
C THR A 796 -3.33 -15.99 -32.79
N ARG A 797 -3.34 -15.02 -33.72
CA ARG A 797 -4.42 -14.93 -34.71
C ARG A 797 -4.21 -15.93 -35.84
N THR A 798 -3.05 -15.87 -36.47
CA THR A 798 -2.67 -16.72 -37.61
C THR A 798 -1.28 -17.31 -37.38
N ARG A 799 -0.85 -18.28 -38.20
CA ARG A 799 0.54 -18.78 -38.16
C ARG A 799 1.58 -17.70 -38.42
N ALA A 800 1.24 -16.66 -39.20
CA ALA A 800 2.12 -15.52 -39.42
C ALA A 800 2.31 -14.65 -38.17
N ASP A 801 1.45 -14.80 -37.15
CA ASP A 801 1.54 -14.13 -35.86
C ASP A 801 2.25 -14.98 -34.79
N PHE A 802 2.78 -16.15 -35.16
CA PHE A 802 3.57 -17.01 -34.27
C PHE A 802 5.00 -16.48 -34.14
N TYR A 803 5.15 -15.45 -33.31
CA TYR A 803 6.42 -14.75 -33.14
C TYR A 803 7.50 -15.67 -32.53
N PHE A 804 8.76 -15.47 -32.94
CA PHE A 804 9.94 -16.18 -32.40
C PHE A 804 9.91 -17.71 -32.59
N GLN A 805 9.23 -18.21 -33.64
CA GLN A 805 9.11 -19.65 -33.91
C GLN A 805 10.46 -20.38 -33.90
N GLU A 806 11.45 -19.93 -34.67
CA GLU A 806 12.76 -20.60 -34.79
C GLU A 806 13.49 -20.72 -33.44
N GLU A 807 13.40 -19.68 -32.61
CA GLU A 807 14.00 -19.63 -31.28
C GLU A 807 13.32 -20.61 -30.31
N LEU A 808 11.99 -20.67 -30.35
CA LEU A 808 11.20 -21.63 -29.57
C LEU A 808 11.49 -23.08 -29.99
N GLU A 809 11.59 -23.35 -31.29
CA GLU A 809 11.93 -24.67 -31.83
C GLU A 809 13.31 -25.14 -31.36
N GLN A 810 14.30 -24.25 -31.42
CA GLN A 810 15.66 -24.52 -30.95
C GLN A 810 15.70 -24.88 -29.46
N ILE A 811 14.99 -24.13 -28.61
CA ILE A 811 14.98 -24.40 -27.17
C ILE A 811 14.16 -25.66 -26.84
N ALA A 812 13.00 -25.84 -27.48
CA ALA A 812 12.15 -27.02 -27.32
C ALA A 812 12.87 -28.32 -27.72
N SER A 813 13.74 -28.28 -28.73
CA SER A 813 14.58 -29.43 -29.14
C SER A 813 15.46 -30.00 -28.01
N LYS A 814 15.75 -29.21 -26.98
CA LYS A 814 16.57 -29.62 -25.82
C LYS A 814 15.75 -30.36 -24.75
N GLY A 815 14.43 -30.47 -24.92
CA GLY A 815 13.56 -31.41 -24.19
C GLY A 815 12.84 -30.91 -22.95
N ARG A 816 13.03 -29.65 -22.52
CA ARG A 816 12.39 -29.10 -21.29
C ARG A 816 11.36 -27.99 -21.53
N LEU A 817 11.23 -27.54 -22.78
CA LEU A 817 10.23 -26.57 -23.20
C LEU A 817 9.21 -27.28 -24.09
N HIS A 818 7.94 -27.23 -23.68
CA HIS A 818 6.81 -27.76 -24.43
C HIS A 818 5.91 -26.61 -24.86
N VAL A 819 5.66 -26.47 -26.16
CA VAL A 819 4.82 -25.39 -26.69
C VAL A 819 3.51 -25.97 -27.23
N ARG A 820 2.40 -25.28 -26.95
CA ARG A 820 1.03 -25.57 -27.40
C ARG A 820 0.46 -24.33 -28.11
N PRO A 821 0.68 -24.18 -29.43
CA PRO A 821 0.15 -23.05 -30.20
C PRO A 821 -1.36 -23.18 -30.45
N ALA A 822 -2.10 -22.08 -30.31
CA ALA A 822 -3.51 -21.97 -30.66
C ALA A 822 -3.74 -20.82 -31.64
N PHE A 823 -4.29 -21.12 -32.81
CA PHE A 823 -4.56 -20.14 -33.87
C PHE A 823 -6.05 -19.87 -33.99
N SER A 824 -6.47 -18.64 -33.69
CA SER A 824 -7.89 -18.26 -33.68
C SER A 824 -8.49 -18.00 -35.07
N ARG A 825 -7.66 -17.94 -36.13
CA ARG A 825 -8.09 -17.63 -37.50
C ARG A 825 -7.58 -18.59 -38.58
N ASP A 826 -6.67 -19.50 -38.26
CA ASP A 826 -6.17 -20.51 -39.19
C ASP A 826 -6.77 -21.88 -38.83
N ASP A 827 -7.29 -22.61 -39.81
CA ASP A 827 -7.84 -23.96 -39.65
C ASP A 827 -6.73 -25.02 -39.68
N VAL A 828 -5.90 -25.03 -38.63
CA VAL A 828 -4.71 -25.89 -38.52
C VAL A 828 -4.56 -26.55 -37.14
N ASP A 829 -4.06 -27.77 -37.13
CA ASP A 829 -3.54 -28.47 -35.95
C ASP A 829 -2.01 -28.39 -35.95
N THR A 830 -1.41 -28.31 -34.76
CA THR A 830 0.04 -28.17 -34.61
C THR A 830 0.65 -29.39 -33.93
N LYS A 831 1.73 -29.90 -34.48
CA LYS A 831 2.58 -30.94 -33.87
C LYS A 831 4.02 -30.44 -33.79
N PHE A 832 4.74 -30.83 -32.75
CA PHE A 832 6.17 -30.59 -32.65
C PHE A 832 6.89 -31.91 -32.98
N GLU A 833 7.67 -31.90 -34.06
CA GLU A 833 8.44 -33.06 -34.49
C GLU A 833 9.93 -32.81 -34.25
N SER A 834 10.66 -33.83 -33.80
CA SER A 834 12.10 -33.80 -33.64
C SER A 834 12.71 -34.95 -34.43
N ASN A 835 13.14 -34.66 -35.65
CA ASN A 835 13.63 -35.64 -36.62
C ASN A 835 15.14 -35.41 -36.86
N GLY A 836 15.80 -36.30 -37.61
CA GLY A 836 17.23 -36.16 -37.95
C GLY A 836 17.61 -34.87 -38.72
N ASP A 837 16.62 -34.17 -39.27
CA ASP A 837 16.75 -32.89 -39.99
C ASP A 837 16.52 -31.64 -39.11
N GLY A 838 16.28 -31.82 -37.79
CA GLY A 838 16.00 -30.75 -36.83
C GLY A 838 14.60 -30.86 -36.20
N ALA A 839 14.36 -30.08 -35.13
CA ALA A 839 13.06 -30.01 -34.48
C ALA A 839 12.27 -28.79 -34.95
N HIS A 840 11.01 -28.99 -35.35
CA HIS A 840 10.17 -27.94 -35.94
C HIS A 840 8.67 -28.17 -35.70
N PHE A 841 7.87 -27.10 -35.79
CA PHE A 841 6.41 -27.18 -35.76
C PHE A 841 5.85 -27.55 -37.14
N VAL A 842 5.07 -28.62 -37.16
CA VAL A 842 4.32 -29.09 -38.33
C VAL A 842 2.87 -28.66 -38.20
N PHE A 843 2.34 -28.00 -39.23
CA PHE A 843 0.96 -27.54 -39.29
C PHE A 843 0.14 -28.42 -40.26
N GLU A 844 -0.81 -29.17 -39.72
CA GLU A 844 -1.71 -30.04 -40.48
C GLU A 844 -3.10 -29.40 -40.59
N PRO A 845 -3.93 -29.75 -41.61
CA PRO A 845 -5.31 -29.31 -41.66
C PRO A 845 -6.07 -29.69 -40.39
N GLY A 846 -6.73 -28.71 -39.77
CA GLY A 846 -7.40 -28.88 -38.48
C GLY A 846 -8.56 -27.90 -38.32
N GLN A 847 -8.88 -27.56 -37.07
CA GLN A 847 -9.86 -26.53 -36.76
C GLN A 847 -9.17 -25.38 -36.05
N LYS A 848 -9.54 -24.13 -36.37
CA LYS A 848 -9.12 -22.97 -35.58
C LYS A 848 -9.51 -23.15 -34.11
N ARG A 849 -8.65 -22.69 -33.20
CA ARG A 849 -8.84 -22.83 -31.74
C ARG A 849 -8.51 -21.54 -31.01
N TYR A 850 -9.31 -21.23 -30.00
CA TYR A 850 -8.93 -20.29 -28.96
C TYR A 850 -8.13 -21.01 -27.86
N ILE A 851 -7.55 -20.25 -26.95
CA ILE A 851 -6.71 -20.82 -25.88
C ILE A 851 -7.48 -21.81 -24.99
N GLY A 852 -8.73 -21.49 -24.65
CA GLY A 852 -9.58 -22.37 -23.87
C GLY A 852 -9.86 -23.72 -24.56
N ASP A 853 -10.04 -23.71 -25.89
CA ASP A 853 -10.23 -24.94 -26.67
C ASP A 853 -8.98 -25.83 -26.62
N GLU A 854 -7.79 -25.21 -26.75
CA GLU A 854 -6.51 -25.93 -26.68
C GLU A 854 -6.26 -26.51 -25.28
N MET A 855 -6.59 -25.76 -24.22
CA MET A 855 -6.50 -26.24 -22.83
C MET A 855 -7.41 -27.43 -22.54
N LEU A 856 -8.61 -27.45 -23.14
CA LEU A 856 -9.63 -28.48 -22.88
C LEU A 856 -9.47 -29.75 -23.71
N ARG A 857 -8.49 -29.81 -24.62
CA ARG A 857 -8.09 -31.06 -25.28
C ARG A 857 -7.77 -32.13 -24.24
N GLU A 858 -8.13 -33.37 -24.51
CA GLU A 858 -8.05 -34.46 -23.53
C GLU A 858 -6.66 -34.61 -22.88
N GLU A 859 -5.60 -34.57 -23.68
CA GLU A 859 -4.21 -34.63 -23.20
C GLU A 859 -3.80 -33.40 -22.37
N ASN A 860 -4.20 -32.19 -22.79
CA ASN A 860 -3.82 -30.95 -22.12
C ASN A 860 -4.61 -30.73 -20.83
N ALA A 861 -5.89 -31.10 -20.80
CA ALA A 861 -6.73 -30.96 -19.62
C ALA A 861 -6.23 -31.86 -18.48
N GLY A 862 -5.87 -33.12 -18.78
CA GLY A 862 -5.28 -34.03 -17.79
C GLY A 862 -3.92 -33.54 -17.28
N LEU A 863 -3.05 -33.09 -18.19
CA LEU A 863 -1.77 -32.47 -17.85
C LEU A 863 -1.93 -31.24 -16.94
N LEU A 864 -2.79 -30.31 -17.33
CA LEU A 864 -3.04 -29.08 -16.56
C LEU A 864 -3.60 -29.42 -15.17
N TRP A 865 -4.49 -30.41 -15.06
CA TRP A 865 -4.98 -30.88 -13.78
C TRP A 865 -3.88 -31.41 -12.85
N ASP A 866 -2.94 -32.18 -13.39
CA ASP A 866 -1.79 -32.68 -12.62
C ASP A 866 -0.82 -31.56 -12.21
N LEU A 867 -0.63 -30.54 -13.06
CA LEU A 867 0.20 -29.37 -12.78
C LEU A 867 -0.45 -28.43 -11.75
N LEU A 868 -1.78 -28.28 -11.78
CA LEU A 868 -2.55 -27.38 -10.89
C LEU A 868 -2.55 -27.84 -9.43
N ARG A 869 -2.65 -29.15 -9.18
CA ARG A 869 -2.72 -29.69 -7.81
C ARG A 869 -1.41 -29.54 -7.04
N SER A 870 -1.49 -29.32 -5.73
CA SER A 870 -0.29 -29.22 -4.88
C SER A 870 0.46 -30.56 -4.79
N LYS A 871 1.71 -30.54 -4.31
CA LYS A 871 2.46 -31.79 -4.08
C LYS A 871 1.79 -32.65 -3.00
N GLU A 872 1.16 -32.05 -1.99
CA GLU A 872 0.40 -32.79 -0.97
C GLU A 872 -0.87 -33.46 -1.53
N GLU A 873 -1.51 -32.84 -2.53
CA GLU A 873 -2.67 -33.39 -3.25
C GLU A 873 -2.28 -34.44 -4.33
N GLY A 874 -1.00 -34.81 -4.40
CA GLY A 874 -0.46 -35.74 -5.40
C GLY A 874 -0.29 -35.15 -6.81
N GLY A 875 -0.31 -33.83 -6.94
CA GLY A 875 0.03 -33.09 -8.16
C GLY A 875 1.51 -32.68 -8.22
N GLN A 876 1.84 -31.82 -9.17
CA GLN A 876 3.21 -31.33 -9.39
C GLN A 876 3.49 -29.97 -8.72
N GLY A 877 2.46 -29.25 -8.28
CA GLY A 877 2.60 -27.95 -7.62
C GLY A 877 3.20 -26.87 -8.54
N ALA A 878 2.79 -26.82 -9.81
CA ALA A 878 3.36 -25.90 -10.79
C ALA A 878 2.91 -24.44 -10.56
N TYR A 879 3.70 -23.51 -11.11
CA TYR A 879 3.39 -22.07 -11.12
C TYR A 879 2.82 -21.67 -12.49
N PHE A 880 1.73 -20.90 -12.46
CA PHE A 880 0.93 -20.51 -13.61
C PHE A 880 1.08 -19.01 -13.85
N TYR A 881 1.47 -18.63 -15.06
CA TYR A 881 1.68 -17.25 -15.45
C TYR A 881 0.85 -16.91 -16.67
N VAL A 882 0.18 -15.76 -16.65
CA VAL A 882 -0.67 -15.30 -17.76
C VAL A 882 -0.22 -13.92 -18.19
N CYS A 883 0.10 -13.76 -19.47
CA CYS A 883 0.46 -12.45 -20.03
C CYS A 883 -0.28 -12.18 -21.34
N GLY A 884 -0.94 -11.03 -21.42
CA GLY A 884 -1.74 -10.65 -22.58
C GLY A 884 -2.74 -9.54 -22.29
N ARG A 885 -3.76 -9.42 -23.14
CA ARG A 885 -4.89 -8.48 -22.95
C ARG A 885 -5.93 -9.07 -21.99
N THR A 886 -6.74 -8.22 -21.36
CA THR A 886 -7.84 -8.60 -20.45
C THR A 886 -8.69 -9.77 -20.95
N GLY A 887 -9.23 -9.70 -22.18
CA GLY A 887 -10.07 -10.79 -22.70
C GLY A 887 -9.34 -12.14 -22.87
N PHE A 888 -8.02 -12.12 -23.08
CA PHE A 888 -7.21 -13.35 -23.09
C PHE A 888 -7.03 -13.90 -21.67
N ALA A 889 -6.77 -13.04 -20.70
CA ALA A 889 -6.63 -13.45 -19.30
C ALA A 889 -7.91 -14.07 -18.74
N VAL A 890 -9.07 -13.47 -19.06
CA VAL A 890 -10.39 -14.04 -18.74
C VAL A 890 -10.54 -15.44 -19.34
N ALA A 891 -10.25 -15.60 -20.64
CA ALA A 891 -10.37 -16.91 -21.29
C ALA A 891 -9.44 -17.98 -20.69
N VAL A 892 -8.26 -17.61 -20.19
CA VAL A 892 -7.35 -18.53 -19.48
C VAL A 892 -7.90 -18.89 -18.10
N ALA A 893 -8.40 -17.92 -17.34
CA ALA A 893 -9.03 -18.17 -16.04
C ALA A 893 -10.24 -19.11 -16.18
N ASP A 894 -11.11 -18.84 -17.16
CA ASP A 894 -12.27 -19.69 -17.49
C ASP A 894 -11.84 -21.10 -17.89
N GLY A 895 -10.78 -21.20 -18.71
CA GLY A 895 -10.19 -22.47 -19.13
C GLY A 895 -9.65 -23.28 -17.95
N ILE A 896 -8.95 -22.64 -17.01
CA ILE A 896 -8.43 -23.29 -15.79
C ILE A 896 -9.59 -23.78 -14.92
N GLN A 897 -10.61 -22.94 -14.69
CA GLN A 897 -11.78 -23.36 -13.94
C GLN A 897 -12.53 -24.50 -14.63
N ALA A 898 -12.63 -24.49 -15.96
CA ALA A 898 -13.23 -25.58 -16.72
C ALA A 898 -12.44 -26.89 -16.59
N VAL A 899 -11.10 -26.84 -16.57
CA VAL A 899 -10.25 -27.99 -16.25
C VAL A 899 -10.56 -28.48 -14.83
N MET A 900 -10.58 -27.59 -13.83
CA MET A 900 -10.88 -27.97 -12.44
C MET A 900 -12.25 -28.64 -12.30
N ARG A 901 -13.30 -28.05 -12.90
CA ARG A 901 -14.66 -28.62 -12.91
C ARG A 901 -14.69 -30.01 -13.54
N ARG A 902 -13.96 -30.22 -14.65
CA ARG A 902 -13.93 -31.49 -15.37
C ARG A 902 -13.45 -32.66 -14.50
N PHE A 903 -12.51 -32.39 -13.59
CA PHE A 903 -11.90 -33.42 -12.74
C PHE A 903 -12.38 -33.38 -11.28
N SER A 904 -13.28 -32.45 -10.93
CA SER A 904 -13.90 -32.38 -9.61
C SER A 904 -15.09 -33.35 -9.50
N GLU A 905 -15.29 -33.91 -8.32
CA GLU A 905 -16.44 -34.79 -8.01
C GLU A 905 -17.64 -33.99 -7.49
N GLY A 906 -18.84 -34.58 -7.52
CA GLY A 906 -20.07 -33.96 -7.02
C GLY A 906 -21.01 -33.42 -8.10
N SER A 907 -22.03 -32.70 -7.67
CA SER A 907 -22.96 -31.95 -8.54
C SER A 907 -22.29 -30.78 -9.24
N GLU A 908 -22.89 -30.24 -10.30
CA GLU A 908 -22.32 -29.09 -11.03
C GLU A 908 -22.10 -27.85 -10.14
N GLN A 909 -22.96 -27.63 -9.15
CA GLN A 909 -22.80 -26.54 -8.16
C GLN A 909 -21.61 -26.79 -7.22
N GLU A 910 -21.43 -28.03 -6.78
CA GLU A 910 -20.28 -28.40 -5.94
C GLU A 910 -18.96 -28.30 -6.71
N LYS A 911 -18.94 -28.72 -7.98
CA LYS A 911 -17.78 -28.58 -8.87
C LYS A 911 -17.41 -27.12 -9.12
N GLU A 912 -18.40 -26.26 -9.37
CA GLU A 912 -18.18 -24.83 -9.55
C GLU A 912 -17.55 -24.19 -8.30
N ARG A 913 -18.11 -24.49 -7.13
CA ARG A 913 -17.56 -24.01 -5.85
C ARG A 913 -16.14 -24.52 -5.62
N ALA A 914 -15.88 -25.80 -5.87
CA ALA A 914 -14.56 -26.39 -5.71
C ALA A 914 -13.52 -25.75 -6.67
N ALA A 915 -13.91 -25.47 -7.92
CA ALA A 915 -13.04 -24.81 -8.89
C ALA A 915 -12.67 -23.38 -8.46
N LYS A 916 -13.65 -22.60 -7.99
CA LYS A 916 -13.41 -21.25 -7.44
C LYS A 916 -12.48 -21.29 -6.23
N GLU A 917 -12.78 -22.14 -5.25
CA GLU A 917 -11.95 -22.32 -4.04
C GLU A 917 -10.51 -22.70 -4.38
N MET A 918 -10.30 -23.57 -5.37
CA MET A 918 -8.97 -23.96 -5.83
C MET A 918 -8.24 -22.79 -6.52
N LEU A 919 -8.91 -22.02 -7.38
CA LEU A 919 -8.32 -20.84 -7.99
C LEU A 919 -7.94 -19.78 -6.95
N HIS A 920 -8.80 -19.51 -5.97
CA HIS A 920 -8.51 -18.58 -4.88
C HIS A 920 -7.26 -18.99 -4.12
N ARG A 921 -7.11 -20.30 -3.84
CA ARG A 921 -5.91 -20.88 -3.21
C ARG A 921 -4.66 -20.68 -4.04
N LEU A 922 -4.71 -20.96 -5.34
CA LEU A 922 -3.55 -20.75 -6.24
C LEU A 922 -3.11 -19.28 -6.27
N VAL A 923 -4.05 -18.34 -6.22
CA VAL A 923 -3.71 -16.90 -6.12
C VAL A 923 -3.11 -16.56 -4.76
N GLY A 924 -3.70 -17.05 -3.66
CA GLY A 924 -3.20 -16.80 -2.29
C GLY A 924 -1.80 -17.38 -2.04
N GLU A 925 -1.53 -18.55 -2.62
CA GLU A 925 -0.24 -19.25 -2.61
C GLU A 925 0.81 -18.63 -3.56
N ASP A 926 0.47 -17.57 -4.30
CA ASP A 926 1.31 -16.99 -5.37
C ASP A 926 1.76 -18.04 -6.40
N ARG A 927 0.85 -18.95 -6.77
CA ARG A 927 1.05 -19.95 -7.84
C ARG A 927 0.27 -19.64 -9.11
N TYR A 928 -0.59 -18.64 -9.10
CA TYR A 928 -1.26 -18.11 -10.29
C TYR A 928 -1.05 -16.59 -10.37
N MET A 929 -0.36 -16.15 -11.42
CA MET A 929 0.17 -14.79 -11.55
C MET A 929 -0.19 -14.22 -12.93
N GLN A 930 -0.42 -12.91 -12.98
CA GLN A 930 -0.87 -12.24 -14.20
C GLN A 930 -0.02 -11.00 -14.48
N ASP A 931 0.33 -10.78 -15.75
CA ASP A 931 0.95 -9.56 -16.28
C ASP A 931 0.05 -9.04 -17.42
N ILE A 932 -0.98 -8.27 -17.05
CA ILE A 932 -2.06 -7.86 -17.97
C ILE A 932 -1.82 -6.43 -18.44
N PHE A 933 -1.80 -6.26 -19.77
CA PHE A 933 -1.72 -4.96 -20.41
C PHE A 933 -3.05 -4.66 -21.10
N THR A 934 -3.79 -3.66 -20.60
CA THR A 934 -4.91 -3.09 -21.35
C THR A 934 -4.41 -2.02 -22.30
N THR A 935 -4.66 -2.23 -23.59
CA THR A 935 -4.62 -1.12 -24.55
C THR A 935 -5.98 -0.47 -24.55
N TYR A 936 -6.00 0.81 -24.21
CA TYR A 936 -7.14 1.71 -24.38
C TYR A 936 -7.80 1.48 -25.76
N THR A 937 -9.07 1.06 -25.79
CA THR A 937 -9.80 0.72 -27.02
C THR A 937 -10.70 1.84 -27.53
N GLY A 938 -10.59 3.06 -26.99
CA GLY A 938 -11.71 4.00 -27.05
C GLY A 938 -12.72 3.64 -25.98
N SER A 939 -13.30 4.64 -25.31
CA SER A 939 -14.38 4.46 -24.34
C SER A 939 -15.35 3.37 -24.80
N GLN A 940 -15.55 2.33 -23.98
CA GLN A 940 -16.53 1.25 -24.14
C GLN A 940 -17.97 1.78 -24.03
N MET A 941 -18.28 2.88 -24.73
CA MET A 941 -19.56 3.59 -24.69
C MET A 941 -20.68 2.89 -25.44
N GLN A 942 -20.41 1.80 -26.17
CA GLN A 942 -21.49 1.04 -26.77
C GLN A 942 -22.13 0.15 -25.71
N GLN A 943 -23.20 0.68 -25.09
CA GLN A 943 -24.16 -0.01 -24.23
C GLN A 943 -23.64 -0.49 -22.87
N GLN A 944 -22.88 0.32 -22.14
CA GLN A 944 -22.70 0.01 -20.72
C GLN A 944 -24.03 0.22 -20.00
N GLN A 945 -24.50 -0.86 -19.36
CA GLN A 945 -25.59 -0.82 -18.40
C GLN A 945 -25.32 0.30 -17.38
N THR A 946 -26.30 1.15 -17.14
CA THR A 946 -26.20 2.18 -16.11
C THR A 946 -26.87 1.70 -14.83
N TYR A 947 -26.27 2.01 -13.69
CA TYR A 947 -26.77 1.63 -12.37
C TYR A 947 -27.05 2.86 -11.54
N ASP A 948 -28.06 2.76 -10.68
CA ASP A 948 -28.35 3.79 -9.69
C ASP A 948 -27.48 3.61 -8.44
N ALA A 949 -27.15 4.70 -7.76
CA ALA A 949 -26.30 4.62 -6.58
C ALA A 949 -27.03 3.91 -5.42
N SER A 950 -28.36 4.04 -5.37
CA SER A 950 -29.20 3.28 -4.44
C SER A 950 -29.23 1.78 -4.72
N GLU A 951 -29.04 1.35 -5.98
CA GLU A 951 -28.90 -0.06 -6.35
C GLU A 951 -27.56 -0.58 -5.86
N VAL A 952 -26.46 0.11 -6.22
CA VAL A 952 -25.10 -0.26 -5.78
C VAL A 952 -25.03 -0.43 -4.27
N ALA A 953 -25.69 0.42 -3.48
CA ALA A 953 -25.73 0.34 -2.02
C ALA A 953 -26.27 -0.99 -1.43
N LEU A 954 -26.95 -1.81 -2.23
CA LEU A 954 -27.39 -3.16 -1.82
C LEU A 954 -26.30 -4.22 -1.98
N HIS A 955 -25.30 -3.97 -2.82
CA HIS A 955 -24.23 -4.91 -3.17
C HIS A 955 -23.05 -4.78 -2.21
N ASN A 956 -23.33 -4.93 -0.92
CA ASN A 956 -22.33 -4.93 0.15
C ASN A 956 -22.38 -6.19 1.02
N ASP A 957 -22.97 -7.28 0.53
CA ASP A 957 -23.08 -8.58 1.22
C ASP A 957 -23.02 -9.76 0.23
N GLU A 958 -22.77 -10.97 0.74
CA GLU A 958 -22.61 -12.18 -0.08
C GLU A 958 -23.87 -12.54 -0.89
N GLY A 959 -25.07 -12.21 -0.39
CA GLY A 959 -26.33 -12.53 -1.06
C GLY A 959 -26.60 -11.65 -2.28
N ASN A 960 -26.15 -10.39 -2.24
CA ASN A 960 -26.29 -9.44 -3.35
C ASN A 960 -25.02 -9.33 -4.22
N GLY A 961 -23.86 -9.78 -3.72
CA GLY A 961 -22.57 -9.57 -4.34
C GLY A 961 -21.88 -8.29 -3.85
N TYR A 962 -20.62 -8.11 -4.24
CA TYR A 962 -19.75 -7.03 -3.75
C TYR A 962 -19.43 -6.05 -4.87
N TRP A 963 -20.26 -5.00 -5.02
CA TRP A 963 -20.04 -3.97 -6.04
C TRP A 963 -19.41 -2.73 -5.47
N MET A 964 -18.64 -2.01 -6.28
CA MET A 964 -18.11 -0.69 -5.90
C MET A 964 -18.03 0.27 -7.08
N ILE A 965 -18.07 1.56 -6.76
CA ILE A 965 -17.89 2.64 -7.74
C ILE A 965 -16.44 3.14 -7.69
N VAL A 966 -15.75 3.18 -8.83
CA VAL A 966 -14.44 3.82 -8.98
C VAL A 966 -14.47 4.73 -10.19
N SER A 967 -14.21 6.02 -10.00
CA SER A 967 -14.27 7.06 -11.04
C SER A 967 -15.61 7.11 -11.80
N GLY A 968 -16.70 6.70 -11.13
CA GLY A 968 -18.06 6.63 -11.68
C GLY A 968 -18.36 5.44 -12.60
N ARG A 969 -17.46 4.44 -12.67
CA ARG A 969 -17.72 3.11 -13.21
C ARG A 969 -18.09 2.16 -12.08
N VAL A 970 -18.91 1.15 -12.36
CA VAL A 970 -19.36 0.14 -11.40
C VAL A 970 -18.67 -1.18 -11.70
N TYR A 971 -18.11 -1.78 -10.66
CA TYR A 971 -17.34 -3.03 -10.74
C TYR A 971 -17.96 -4.08 -9.82
N ASP A 972 -18.14 -5.29 -10.33
CA ASP A 972 -18.48 -6.46 -9.52
C ASP A 972 -17.19 -7.16 -9.07
N LEU A 973 -16.82 -6.95 -7.82
CA LEU A 973 -15.63 -7.52 -7.23
C LEU A 973 -15.90 -8.81 -6.46
N THR A 974 -17.07 -9.43 -6.60
CA THR A 974 -17.45 -10.61 -5.80
C THR A 974 -16.40 -11.70 -5.84
N GLU A 975 -15.96 -12.10 -7.04
CA GLU A 975 -14.90 -13.10 -7.20
C GLU A 975 -13.51 -12.50 -6.93
N PHE A 976 -13.26 -11.27 -7.36
CA PHE A 976 -11.95 -10.63 -7.20
C PHE A 976 -11.56 -10.44 -5.74
N ALA A 977 -12.52 -10.23 -4.86
CA ALA A 977 -12.25 -9.93 -3.46
C ALA A 977 -11.57 -11.10 -2.73
N HIS A 978 -11.81 -12.34 -3.18
CA HIS A 978 -11.10 -13.53 -2.71
C HIS A 978 -9.69 -13.67 -3.28
N MET A 979 -9.41 -13.04 -4.43
CA MET A 979 -8.10 -13.08 -5.10
C MET A 979 -7.23 -11.86 -4.77
N HIS A 980 -7.81 -10.81 -4.20
CA HIS A 980 -7.11 -9.55 -3.97
C HIS A 980 -5.92 -9.72 -2.99
N PRO A 981 -4.74 -9.16 -3.30
CA PRO A 981 -3.57 -9.19 -2.41
C PRO A 981 -3.80 -8.64 -1.00
N GLY A 982 -4.63 -7.60 -0.88
CA GLY A 982 -5.04 -7.00 0.40
C GLY A 982 -6.12 -7.80 1.15
N GLY A 983 -6.62 -8.90 0.56
CA GLY A 983 -7.65 -9.74 1.15
C GLY A 983 -9.06 -9.17 1.07
N LEU A 984 -10.02 -10.04 1.36
CA LEU A 984 -11.46 -9.81 1.26
C LEU A 984 -11.95 -8.70 2.20
N LYS A 985 -11.47 -8.70 3.46
CA LYS A 985 -11.96 -7.78 4.50
C LYS A 985 -11.69 -6.32 4.17
N ILE A 986 -10.57 -6.00 3.50
CA ILE A 986 -10.28 -4.62 3.06
C ILE A 986 -11.27 -4.18 1.97
N ILE A 987 -11.54 -5.04 0.99
CA ILE A 987 -12.47 -4.71 -0.09
C ILE A 987 -13.88 -4.51 0.47
N HIS A 988 -14.31 -5.37 1.39
CA HIS A 988 -15.62 -5.27 2.05
C HIS A 988 -15.88 -3.92 2.69
N GLU A 989 -14.86 -3.22 3.20
CA GLU A 989 -15.06 -1.88 3.80
C GLU A 989 -15.61 -0.84 2.82
N TYR A 990 -15.47 -1.09 1.51
CA TYR A 990 -15.81 -0.15 0.44
C TYR A 990 -16.88 -0.67 -0.53
N THR A 991 -17.46 -1.84 -0.29
CA THR A 991 -18.55 -2.36 -1.13
C THR A 991 -19.85 -1.60 -0.86
N GLY A 992 -20.66 -1.45 -1.90
CA GLY A 992 -21.90 -0.67 -1.88
C GLY A 992 -21.71 0.85 -1.88
N MET A 993 -20.54 1.38 -2.20
CA MET A 993 -20.27 2.81 -2.20
C MET A 993 -19.25 3.26 -3.27
N ASP A 994 -18.99 4.57 -3.32
CA ASP A 994 -17.91 5.15 -4.09
C ASP A 994 -16.57 5.04 -3.35
N ALA A 995 -15.68 4.21 -3.90
CA ALA A 995 -14.37 3.89 -3.37
C ALA A 995 -13.24 4.68 -4.08
N THR A 996 -13.56 5.67 -4.91
CA THR A 996 -12.59 6.40 -5.74
C THR A 996 -11.44 6.98 -4.92
N ASP A 997 -11.75 7.64 -3.80
CA ASP A 997 -10.74 8.26 -2.95
C ASP A 997 -9.81 7.21 -2.31
N ALA A 998 -10.37 6.09 -1.85
CA ALA A 998 -9.60 5.00 -1.28
C ALA A 998 -8.69 4.33 -2.31
N TYR A 999 -9.21 4.09 -3.51
CA TYR A 999 -8.47 3.57 -4.65
C TYR A 999 -7.30 4.49 -5.03
N GLN A 1000 -7.50 5.80 -4.99
CA GLN A 1000 -6.46 6.78 -5.30
C GLN A 1000 -5.37 6.87 -4.23
N LYS A 1001 -5.73 6.84 -2.93
CA LYS A 1001 -4.80 6.95 -1.79
C LYS A 1001 -3.72 5.86 -1.74
N ILE A 1002 -4.05 4.66 -2.20
CA ILE A 1002 -3.12 3.53 -2.30
C ILE A 1002 -2.44 3.44 -3.67
N LEU A 1003 -2.52 4.49 -4.48
CA LEU A 1003 -1.86 4.63 -5.77
C LEU A 1003 -2.27 3.58 -6.81
N HIS A 1004 -3.46 2.99 -6.69
CA HIS A 1004 -3.96 2.06 -7.71
C HIS A 1004 -4.18 2.76 -9.05
N HIS A 1005 -4.73 3.98 -9.04
CA HIS A 1005 -4.99 4.81 -10.23
C HIS A 1005 -3.76 5.24 -11.05
N VAL A 1006 -2.56 5.08 -10.51
CA VAL A 1006 -1.29 5.36 -11.22
C VAL A 1006 -0.53 4.08 -11.54
N ASN A 1007 -1.09 2.92 -11.20
CA ASN A 1007 -0.53 1.62 -11.54
C ASN A 1007 -1.31 1.02 -12.72
N PRO A 1008 -0.74 1.04 -13.95
CA PRO A 1008 -1.43 0.56 -15.14
C PRO A 1008 -1.86 -0.91 -15.08
N GLU A 1009 -1.19 -1.72 -14.26
CA GLU A 1009 -1.56 -3.12 -14.04
C GLU A 1009 -2.87 -3.22 -13.24
N VAL A 1010 -2.99 -2.45 -12.17
CA VAL A 1010 -4.21 -2.44 -11.34
C VAL A 1010 -5.39 -1.90 -12.13
N ASP A 1011 -5.18 -0.84 -12.92
CA ASP A 1011 -6.21 -0.34 -13.85
C ASP A 1011 -6.62 -1.41 -14.87
N SER A 1012 -5.64 -2.14 -15.43
CA SER A 1012 -5.89 -3.22 -16.41
C SER A 1012 -6.67 -4.39 -15.83
N MET A 1013 -6.37 -4.76 -14.59
CA MET A 1013 -7.08 -5.81 -13.85
C MET A 1013 -8.48 -5.36 -13.44
N LEU A 1014 -8.64 -4.11 -12.99
CA LEU A 1014 -9.94 -3.56 -12.60
C LEU A 1014 -10.94 -3.64 -13.77
N GLY A 1015 -10.48 -3.38 -15.00
CA GLY A 1015 -11.29 -3.51 -16.21
C GLY A 1015 -11.83 -4.93 -16.50
N MET A 1016 -11.31 -5.98 -15.85
CA MET A 1016 -11.87 -7.35 -15.94
C MET A 1016 -13.22 -7.48 -15.24
N TYR A 1017 -13.52 -6.58 -14.30
CA TYR A 1017 -14.64 -6.66 -13.37
C TYR A 1017 -15.68 -5.55 -13.59
N GLU A 1018 -15.52 -4.74 -14.64
CA GLU A 1018 -16.44 -3.65 -14.95
C GLU A 1018 -17.77 -4.19 -15.46
N ILE A 1019 -18.87 -3.80 -14.80
CA ILE A 1019 -20.24 -4.18 -15.19
C ILE A 1019 -21.02 -3.01 -15.81
N GLY A 1020 -20.57 -1.77 -15.59
CA GLY A 1020 -21.16 -0.60 -16.22
C GLY A 1020 -20.78 0.73 -15.58
N ALA A 1021 -21.69 1.70 -15.60
CA ALA A 1021 -21.43 3.05 -15.08
C ALA A 1021 -22.56 3.55 -14.19
N ILE A 1022 -22.26 4.48 -13.29
CA ILE A 1022 -23.31 5.17 -12.52
C ILE A 1022 -24.15 6.06 -13.44
N ARG A 1023 -25.47 5.96 -13.31
CA ARG A 1023 -26.41 6.87 -13.99
C ARG A 1023 -26.22 8.28 -13.47
N ARG A 1024 -26.20 9.24 -14.39
CA ARG A 1024 -26.16 10.66 -14.05
C ARG A 1024 -27.59 11.21 -14.01
N LEU A 1025 -27.99 11.71 -12.85
CA LEU A 1025 -29.28 12.36 -12.66
C LEU A 1025 -29.26 13.79 -13.21
N ASP A 1026 -30.33 14.20 -13.91
CA ASP A 1026 -30.54 15.59 -14.32
C ASP A 1026 -31.32 16.34 -13.23
N LEU A 1027 -30.60 16.83 -12.21
CA LEU A 1027 -31.23 17.56 -11.10
C LEU A 1027 -31.52 19.05 -11.40
N GLY A 1028 -31.21 19.51 -12.62
CA GLY A 1028 -31.43 20.90 -13.04
C GLY A 1028 -30.69 21.94 -12.19
N MET A 1029 -31.23 23.16 -12.19
CA MET A 1029 -30.77 24.29 -11.37
C MET A 1029 -31.75 24.59 -10.22
N GLU A 1030 -32.56 23.61 -9.84
CA GLU A 1030 -33.55 23.75 -8.78
C GLU A 1030 -32.87 24.01 -7.44
N TRP A 1031 -33.44 24.90 -6.64
CA TRP A 1031 -32.88 25.31 -5.36
C TRP A 1031 -33.99 25.72 -4.39
N GLY A 1032 -33.66 25.74 -3.10
CA GLY A 1032 -34.48 26.32 -2.05
C GLY A 1032 -33.63 26.89 -0.93
N VAL A 1033 -34.29 27.37 0.13
CA VAL A 1033 -33.62 27.94 1.30
C VAL A 1033 -33.81 27.00 2.47
N ALA A 1034 -32.72 26.62 3.13
CA ALA A 1034 -32.76 25.78 4.32
C ALA A 1034 -31.77 26.27 5.38
N VAL A 1035 -31.95 25.77 6.61
CA VAL A 1035 -31.01 26.01 7.71
C VAL A 1035 -29.94 24.91 7.65
N GLY A 1036 -28.69 25.29 7.39
CA GLY A 1036 -27.54 24.41 7.54
C GLY A 1036 -26.66 24.76 8.73
N PRO A 1037 -25.47 24.15 8.81
CA PRO A 1037 -24.54 24.33 9.94
C PRO A 1037 -24.17 25.81 10.20
N ASP A 1038 -24.03 26.60 9.12
CA ASP A 1038 -23.67 28.01 9.18
C ASP A 1038 -24.87 28.96 9.17
N GLY A 1039 -26.10 28.44 9.34
CA GLY A 1039 -27.35 29.20 9.33
C GLY A 1039 -28.13 29.09 8.03
N LEU A 1040 -28.88 30.13 7.67
CA LEU A 1040 -29.72 30.16 6.46
C LEU A 1040 -28.87 30.21 5.19
N GLN A 1041 -29.04 29.21 4.33
CA GLN A 1041 -28.30 29.11 3.07
C GLN A 1041 -29.17 28.63 1.91
N VAL A 1042 -28.77 29.01 0.70
CA VAL A 1042 -29.37 28.51 -0.54
C VAL A 1042 -28.79 27.12 -0.81
N ILE A 1043 -29.66 26.12 -0.91
CA ILE A 1043 -29.30 24.73 -1.19
C ILE A 1043 -29.84 24.35 -2.56
N THR A 1044 -28.96 23.84 -3.44
CA THR A 1044 -29.39 23.26 -4.70
C THR A 1044 -29.91 21.84 -4.52
N LEU A 1045 -30.75 21.37 -5.43
CA LEU A 1045 -31.21 19.97 -5.42
C LEU A 1045 -30.03 18.98 -5.50
N ALA A 1046 -28.97 19.35 -6.23
CA ALA A 1046 -27.75 18.56 -6.30
C ALA A 1046 -27.00 18.49 -4.96
N ASP A 1047 -26.98 19.57 -4.17
CA ASP A 1047 -26.38 19.56 -2.84
C ASP A 1047 -27.20 18.70 -1.86
N ALA A 1048 -28.53 18.77 -1.94
CA ALA A 1048 -29.40 17.89 -1.18
C ALA A 1048 -29.17 16.41 -1.52
N PHE A 1049 -29.09 16.06 -2.81
CA PHE A 1049 -28.76 14.70 -3.24
C PHE A 1049 -27.39 14.24 -2.71
N ARG A 1050 -26.36 15.09 -2.79
CA ARG A 1050 -25.02 14.77 -2.26
C ARG A 1050 -25.06 14.53 -0.75
N LEU A 1051 -25.86 15.28 0.00
CA LEU A 1051 -26.03 15.08 1.44
C LEU A 1051 -26.68 13.72 1.74
N TRP A 1052 -27.77 13.37 1.05
CA TRP A 1052 -28.42 12.06 1.16
C TRP A 1052 -27.45 10.92 0.82
N MET A 1053 -26.71 11.06 -0.28
CA MET A 1053 -25.69 10.08 -0.70
C MET A 1053 -24.56 9.93 0.31
N ARG A 1054 -24.03 11.03 0.86
CA ARG A 1054 -22.99 11.00 1.90
C ARG A 1054 -23.47 10.24 3.13
N PHE A 1055 -24.71 10.47 3.56
CA PHE A 1055 -25.23 9.79 4.74
C PHE A 1055 -25.54 8.31 4.47
N LEU A 1056 -26.08 7.97 3.29
CA LEU A 1056 -26.25 6.58 2.87
C LEU A 1056 -24.91 5.84 2.86
N HIS A 1057 -23.88 6.38 2.21
CA HIS A 1057 -22.55 5.76 2.19
C HIS A 1057 -21.93 5.64 3.58
N PHE A 1058 -22.16 6.61 4.48
CA PHE A 1058 -21.70 6.51 5.86
C PHE A 1058 -22.34 5.33 6.61
N VAL A 1059 -23.66 5.10 6.43
CA VAL A 1059 -24.35 3.93 6.99
C VAL A 1059 -23.83 2.63 6.38
N VAL A 1060 -23.61 2.59 5.07
CA VAL A 1060 -23.02 1.41 4.39
C VAL A 1060 -21.61 1.12 4.91
N GLU A 1061 -20.77 2.13 5.09
CA GLU A 1061 -19.41 1.97 5.65
C GLU A 1061 -19.47 1.41 7.08
N LEU A 1062 -20.34 1.93 7.94
CA LEU A 1062 -20.53 1.40 9.29
C LEU A 1062 -21.09 -0.03 9.30
N GLU A 1063 -22.01 -0.37 8.40
CA GLU A 1063 -22.55 -1.74 8.24
C GLU A 1063 -21.44 -2.72 7.85
N ASN A 1064 -20.58 -2.33 6.90
CA ASN A 1064 -19.44 -3.12 6.46
C ASN A 1064 -18.42 -3.31 7.60
N SER A 1065 -18.07 -2.24 8.32
CA SER A 1065 -17.16 -2.31 9.45
C SER A 1065 -17.72 -3.17 10.59
N LEU A 1066 -19.02 -3.09 10.86
CA LEU A 1066 -19.68 -3.94 11.87
C LEU A 1066 -19.61 -5.43 11.49
N ARG A 1067 -19.83 -5.75 10.20
CA ARG A 1067 -19.70 -7.13 9.70
C ARG A 1067 -18.28 -7.66 9.90
N ASN A 1068 -17.26 -6.87 9.54
CA ASN A 1068 -15.87 -7.23 9.76
C ASN A 1068 -15.54 -7.37 11.25
N ASP A 1069 -16.05 -6.50 12.10
CA ASP A 1069 -15.80 -6.55 13.54
C ASP A 1069 -16.35 -7.84 14.19
N PHE A 1070 -17.56 -8.26 13.82
CA PHE A 1070 -18.14 -9.53 14.28
C PHE A 1070 -17.50 -10.77 13.64
N SER A 1071 -16.68 -10.62 12.58
CA SER A 1071 -15.96 -11.77 11.98
C SER A 1071 -15.02 -12.46 12.97
N ILE A 1072 -14.62 -11.79 14.07
CA ILE A 1072 -13.84 -12.39 15.16
C ILE A 1072 -14.48 -13.66 15.74
N LEU A 1073 -15.80 -13.81 15.61
CA LEU A 1073 -16.55 -14.99 16.06
C LEU A 1073 -16.26 -16.26 15.26
N GLN A 1074 -15.71 -16.10 14.06
CA GLN A 1074 -15.35 -17.19 13.17
C GLN A 1074 -13.85 -17.46 13.16
N GLU A 1075 -13.09 -16.80 14.03
CA GLU A 1075 -11.63 -16.86 14.05
C GLU A 1075 -11.11 -17.35 15.42
N PRO A 1076 -10.02 -18.13 15.45
CA PRO A 1076 -9.32 -18.44 16.68
C PRO A 1076 -8.57 -17.20 17.20
N THR A 1077 -8.81 -16.82 18.45
CA THR A 1077 -8.15 -15.69 19.13
C THR A 1077 -6.96 -16.13 19.96
N THR A 1078 -6.95 -17.38 20.42
CA THR A 1078 -5.89 -17.97 21.25
C THR A 1078 -5.53 -19.38 20.77
N ARG A 1079 -4.44 -19.95 21.30
CA ARG A 1079 -4.02 -21.34 21.04
C ARG A 1079 -5.11 -22.34 21.37
N ASP A 1080 -5.21 -23.38 20.55
CA ASP A 1080 -6.13 -24.52 20.73
C ASP A 1080 -7.62 -24.13 20.80
N GLU A 1081 -7.95 -22.86 20.51
CA GLU A 1081 -9.33 -22.38 20.44
C GLU A 1081 -9.94 -22.77 19.09
N ALA A 1082 -11.08 -23.47 19.11
CA ALA A 1082 -11.83 -23.72 17.88
C ALA A 1082 -12.38 -22.40 17.32
N PRO A 1083 -12.40 -22.20 15.99
CA PRO A 1083 -12.80 -20.92 15.38
C PRO A 1083 -14.16 -20.40 15.89
N THR A 1084 -15.15 -21.27 16.03
CA THR A 1084 -16.52 -20.93 16.45
C THR A 1084 -16.77 -20.99 17.96
N SER A 1085 -15.77 -21.37 18.76
CA SER A 1085 -15.93 -21.45 20.22
C SER A 1085 -16.08 -20.06 20.85
N ARG A 1086 -16.77 -19.99 22.00
CA ARG A 1086 -17.04 -18.74 22.74
C ARG A 1086 -16.27 -18.72 24.06
N SER A 1087 -14.94 -18.65 23.99
CA SER A 1087 -14.13 -18.46 25.20
C SER A 1087 -14.49 -17.15 25.93
N PRO A 1088 -14.20 -17.03 27.24
CA PRO A 1088 -14.38 -15.78 27.96
C PRO A 1088 -13.71 -14.58 27.27
N PHE A 1089 -12.47 -14.74 26.78
CA PHE A 1089 -11.77 -13.67 26.05
C PHE A 1089 -12.46 -13.27 24.75
N LYS A 1090 -12.86 -14.24 23.93
CA LYS A 1090 -13.58 -13.94 22.68
C LYS A 1090 -14.92 -13.27 22.98
N THR A 1091 -15.61 -13.70 24.03
CA THR A 1091 -16.87 -13.11 24.49
C THR A 1091 -16.67 -11.66 24.94
N GLN A 1092 -15.59 -11.36 25.68
CA GLN A 1092 -15.20 -9.98 26.03
C GLN A 1092 -15.05 -9.09 24.78
N LEU A 1093 -14.36 -9.59 23.74
CA LEU A 1093 -14.15 -8.84 22.49
C LEU A 1093 -15.46 -8.56 21.73
N VAL A 1094 -16.47 -9.42 21.88
CA VAL A 1094 -17.80 -9.26 21.27
C VAL A 1094 -18.65 -8.28 22.06
N LEU A 1095 -18.59 -8.32 23.39
CA LEU A 1095 -19.25 -7.32 24.23
C LEU A 1095 -18.68 -5.91 23.99
N GLN A 1096 -17.37 -5.79 23.75
CA GLN A 1096 -16.75 -4.52 23.33
C GLN A 1096 -17.27 -4.02 21.98
N SER A 1097 -17.53 -4.92 21.03
CA SER A 1097 -18.16 -4.58 19.74
C SER A 1097 -19.57 -4.03 19.94
N TYR A 1098 -20.39 -4.70 20.74
CA TYR A 1098 -21.73 -4.24 21.10
C TYR A 1098 -21.70 -2.89 21.83
N GLN A 1099 -20.82 -2.73 22.82
CA GLN A 1099 -20.67 -1.48 23.56
C GLN A 1099 -20.35 -0.31 22.62
N ARG A 1100 -19.44 -0.54 21.66
CA ARG A 1100 -19.10 0.47 20.65
C ARG A 1100 -20.29 0.76 19.74
N PHE A 1101 -21.01 -0.26 19.29
CA PHE A 1101 -22.21 -0.06 18.49
C PHE A 1101 -23.24 0.81 19.24
N ALA A 1102 -23.62 0.41 20.45
CA ALA A 1102 -24.62 1.10 21.25
C ALA A 1102 -24.20 2.53 21.63
N LYS A 1103 -22.95 2.74 22.05
CA LYS A 1103 -22.48 4.04 22.58
C LYS A 1103 -21.92 4.98 21.51
N GLN A 1104 -21.42 4.44 20.39
CA GLN A 1104 -20.75 5.25 19.35
C GLN A 1104 -21.52 5.23 18.03
N TYR A 1105 -21.89 4.07 17.48
CA TYR A 1105 -22.52 4.02 16.15
C TYR A 1105 -23.90 4.67 16.19
N VAL A 1106 -24.73 4.30 17.17
CA VAL A 1106 -26.05 4.90 17.36
C VAL A 1106 -25.93 6.41 17.56
N ALA A 1107 -24.97 6.88 18.37
CA ALA A 1107 -24.75 8.30 18.61
C ALA A 1107 -24.30 9.06 17.35
N ASP A 1108 -23.35 8.52 16.58
CA ASP A 1108 -22.84 9.13 15.34
C ASP A 1108 -23.94 9.18 14.26
N LEU A 1109 -24.82 8.18 14.19
CA LEU A 1109 -25.95 8.14 13.25
C LEU A 1109 -27.09 9.08 13.65
N MET A 1110 -27.38 9.21 14.94
CA MET A 1110 -28.49 10.02 15.44
C MET A 1110 -28.09 11.46 15.76
N GLY A 1111 -26.83 11.84 15.49
CA GLY A 1111 -26.28 13.15 15.78
C GLY A 1111 -26.46 14.19 14.66
N GLU A 1112 -25.46 15.07 14.55
CA GLU A 1112 -25.47 16.27 13.69
C GLU A 1112 -25.77 15.97 12.20
N SER A 1113 -25.31 14.84 11.68
CA SER A 1113 -25.56 14.44 10.29
C SER A 1113 -27.05 14.25 9.99
N LEU A 1114 -27.80 13.62 10.92
CA LEU A 1114 -29.23 13.41 10.79
C LEU A 1114 -30.01 14.72 10.99
N GLU A 1115 -29.58 15.54 11.96
CA GLU A 1115 -30.15 16.88 12.17
C GLU A 1115 -30.02 17.74 10.91
N THR A 1116 -28.83 17.74 10.29
CA THR A 1116 -28.55 18.47 9.05
C THR A 1116 -29.36 17.94 7.87
N LEU A 1117 -29.47 16.60 7.73
CA LEU A 1117 -30.28 15.98 6.69
C LEU A 1117 -31.75 16.43 6.80
N TRP A 1118 -32.32 16.41 8.00
CA TRP A 1118 -33.70 16.85 8.24
C TRP A 1118 -33.88 18.35 7.97
N ALA A 1119 -33.00 19.20 8.50
CA ALA A 1119 -33.12 20.64 8.36
C ALA A 1119 -33.08 21.08 6.89
N ILE A 1120 -32.21 20.45 6.08
CA ILE A 1120 -32.13 20.69 4.65
C ILE A 1120 -33.36 20.13 3.92
N THR A 1121 -33.76 18.89 4.21
CA THR A 1121 -34.89 18.25 3.52
C THR A 1121 -36.22 18.95 3.83
N SER A 1122 -36.48 19.29 5.10
CA SER A 1122 -37.67 20.04 5.51
C SER A 1122 -37.69 21.45 4.94
N GLY A 1123 -36.57 22.18 4.96
CA GLY A 1123 -36.49 23.52 4.34
C GLY A 1123 -36.81 23.52 2.84
N LEU A 1124 -36.44 22.47 2.12
CA LEU A 1124 -36.74 22.32 0.69
C LEU A 1124 -38.18 21.87 0.41
N CYS A 1125 -38.72 20.95 1.22
CA CYS A 1125 -39.97 20.24 0.91
C CYS A 1125 -41.20 20.71 1.71
N ALA A 1126 -41.02 21.25 2.91
CA ALA A 1126 -42.10 21.68 3.80
C ALA A 1126 -41.60 22.78 4.76
N GLN A 1127 -41.65 24.03 4.29
CA GLN A 1127 -41.09 25.21 4.99
C GLN A 1127 -41.75 25.52 6.35
N ASP A 1128 -42.87 24.90 6.66
CA ASP A 1128 -43.63 25.05 7.90
C ASP A 1128 -43.31 23.99 8.97
N GLU A 1129 -42.46 23.00 8.67
CA GLU A 1129 -42.01 21.99 9.63
C GLU A 1129 -40.99 22.55 10.64
N ASP A 1130 -41.00 22.06 11.90
CA ASP A 1130 -39.97 22.43 12.89
C ASP A 1130 -38.65 21.73 12.53
N VAL A 1131 -37.63 22.52 12.17
CA VAL A 1131 -36.27 22.04 11.89
C VAL A 1131 -35.64 21.29 13.07
N ARG A 1132 -36.17 21.45 14.29
CA ARG A 1132 -35.72 20.75 15.51
C ARG A 1132 -36.50 19.47 15.80
N TRP A 1133 -37.55 19.17 15.02
CA TRP A 1133 -38.42 18.02 15.27
C TRP A 1133 -37.62 16.72 15.42
N ILE A 1134 -36.74 16.41 14.47
CA ILE A 1134 -36.00 15.14 14.49
C ILE A 1134 -35.12 15.02 15.73
N ARG A 1135 -34.50 16.12 16.16
CA ARG A 1135 -33.68 16.19 17.37
C ARG A 1135 -34.50 15.94 18.63
N GLN A 1136 -35.69 16.54 18.71
CA GLN A 1136 -36.61 16.35 19.84
C GLN A 1136 -37.13 14.90 19.89
N GLU A 1137 -37.47 14.33 18.74
CA GLU A 1137 -37.98 12.95 18.64
C GLU A 1137 -36.91 11.93 19.01
N VAL A 1138 -35.68 12.07 18.47
CA VAL A 1138 -34.54 11.24 18.84
C VAL A 1138 -34.23 11.34 20.33
N ALA A 1139 -34.19 12.55 20.89
CA ALA A 1139 -33.95 12.76 22.31
C ALA A 1139 -35.05 12.11 23.17
N ALA A 1140 -36.32 12.18 22.76
CA ALA A 1140 -37.42 11.54 23.47
C ALA A 1140 -37.30 10.01 23.45
N ILE A 1141 -36.86 9.41 22.32
CA ILE A 1141 -36.61 7.96 22.21
C ILE A 1141 -35.42 7.55 23.07
N GLN A 1142 -34.31 8.28 23.04
CA GLN A 1142 -33.11 7.99 23.84
C GLN A 1142 -33.36 8.14 25.36
N GLN A 1143 -34.32 8.98 25.75
CA GLN A 1143 -34.74 9.13 27.14
C GLN A 1143 -35.76 8.08 27.60
N SER A 1144 -36.23 7.20 26.72
CA SER A 1144 -37.22 6.18 27.06
C SER A 1144 -36.63 5.10 27.99
N GLU A 1145 -37.51 4.41 28.72
CA GLU A 1145 -37.09 3.31 29.60
C GLU A 1145 -36.42 2.18 28.81
N GLU A 1146 -36.88 1.95 27.58
CA GLU A 1146 -36.31 0.97 26.67
C GLU A 1146 -34.85 1.29 26.32
N ALA A 1147 -34.58 2.51 25.87
CA ALA A 1147 -33.22 2.94 25.52
C ALA A 1147 -32.27 2.83 26.71
N GLN A 1148 -32.68 3.32 27.89
CA GLN A 1148 -31.89 3.24 29.13
C GLN A 1148 -31.66 1.79 29.58
N THR A 1149 -32.56 0.87 29.25
CA THR A 1149 -32.39 -0.56 29.57
C THR A 1149 -31.38 -1.20 28.64
N VAL A 1150 -31.42 -0.89 27.34
CA VAL A 1150 -30.44 -1.35 26.36
C VAL A 1150 -29.04 -0.79 26.67
N GLU A 1151 -28.91 0.48 27.06
CA GLU A 1151 -27.61 1.04 27.45
C GLU A 1151 -27.01 0.37 28.71
N ARG A 1152 -27.84 0.03 29.71
CA ARG A 1152 -27.43 -0.69 30.92
C ARG A 1152 -27.16 -2.18 30.70
N LEU A 1153 -27.65 -2.74 29.59
CA LEU A 1153 -27.42 -4.15 29.25
C LEU A 1153 -25.93 -4.44 29.09
N THR A 1154 -25.14 -3.51 28.54
CA THR A 1154 -23.69 -3.68 28.40
C THR A 1154 -23.02 -3.94 29.76
N ASP A 1155 -23.30 -3.12 30.77
CA ASP A 1155 -22.70 -3.25 32.10
C ASP A 1155 -23.19 -4.54 32.79
N SER A 1156 -24.44 -4.93 32.53
CA SER A 1156 -25.03 -6.17 33.07
C SER A 1156 -24.38 -7.42 32.46
N LEU A 1157 -24.09 -7.42 31.16
CA LEU A 1157 -23.41 -8.51 30.47
C LEU A 1157 -21.93 -8.61 30.86
N ALA A 1158 -21.26 -7.48 31.13
CA ALA A 1158 -19.91 -7.48 31.68
C ALA A 1158 -19.87 -8.16 33.06
N GLY A 1159 -20.81 -7.85 33.97
CA GLY A 1159 -20.91 -8.53 35.26
C GLY A 1159 -21.25 -10.03 35.15
N LEU A 1160 -22.02 -10.43 34.15
CA LEU A 1160 -22.26 -11.86 33.85
C LEU A 1160 -20.97 -12.55 33.39
N LEU A 1161 -20.18 -11.91 32.52
CA LEU A 1161 -18.89 -12.43 32.09
C LEU A 1161 -17.94 -12.63 33.28
N GLU A 1162 -17.84 -11.65 34.18
CA GLU A 1162 -17.05 -11.78 35.41
C GLU A 1162 -17.48 -12.99 36.25
N THR A 1163 -18.79 -13.22 36.36
CA THR A 1163 -19.33 -14.39 37.09
C THR A 1163 -18.93 -15.71 36.42
N VAL A 1164 -18.98 -15.78 35.08
CA VAL A 1164 -18.56 -16.96 34.31
C VAL A 1164 -17.08 -17.25 34.50
N VAL A 1165 -16.24 -16.21 34.47
CA VAL A 1165 -14.79 -16.31 34.71
C VAL A 1165 -14.51 -16.82 36.13
N GLN A 1166 -15.16 -16.25 37.16
CA GLN A 1166 -14.99 -16.68 38.55
C GLN A 1166 -15.41 -18.14 38.81
N GLN A 1167 -16.41 -18.63 38.07
CA GLN A 1167 -16.88 -20.01 38.19
C GLN A 1167 -16.07 -21.00 37.34
N ASN A 1168 -15.09 -20.52 36.56
CA ASN A 1168 -14.36 -21.31 35.57
C ASN A 1168 -15.30 -22.10 34.64
N ALA A 1169 -16.39 -21.45 34.23
CA ALA A 1169 -17.44 -22.03 33.42
C ALA A 1169 -17.22 -21.75 31.92
N ASP A 1170 -17.82 -22.58 31.06
CA ASP A 1170 -17.87 -22.31 29.62
C ASP A 1170 -18.97 -21.27 29.33
N PRO A 1171 -18.65 -20.09 28.74
CA PRO A 1171 -19.65 -19.09 28.36
C PRO A 1171 -20.65 -19.59 27.30
N ALA A 1172 -20.32 -20.66 26.58
CA ALA A 1172 -21.19 -21.31 25.60
C ALA A 1172 -22.14 -22.35 26.21
N ASP A 1173 -21.95 -22.75 27.48
CA ASP A 1173 -22.82 -23.73 28.12
C ASP A 1173 -24.11 -23.04 28.60
N PRO A 1174 -25.26 -23.26 27.94
CA PRO A 1174 -26.52 -22.66 28.34
C PRO A 1174 -27.01 -23.14 29.71
N ALA A 1175 -26.45 -24.24 30.24
CA ALA A 1175 -26.73 -24.70 31.60
C ALA A 1175 -26.01 -23.87 32.68
N VAL A 1176 -25.01 -23.06 32.29
CA VAL A 1176 -24.18 -22.29 33.22
C VAL A 1176 -24.28 -20.77 32.97
N SER A 1177 -24.47 -20.32 31.71
CA SER A 1177 -24.68 -18.90 31.41
C SER A 1177 -25.48 -18.65 30.12
N PRO A 1178 -26.41 -17.67 30.11
CA PRO A 1178 -27.10 -17.22 28.89
C PRO A 1178 -26.24 -16.30 27.99
N LEU A 1179 -24.99 -16.01 28.36
CA LEU A 1179 -24.17 -14.96 27.74
C LEU A 1179 -23.94 -15.16 26.23
N GLY A 1180 -23.72 -16.40 25.78
CA GLY A 1180 -23.62 -16.71 24.35
C GLY A 1180 -24.88 -16.33 23.57
N ALA A 1181 -26.07 -16.65 24.12
CA ALA A 1181 -27.35 -16.35 23.49
C ALA A 1181 -27.63 -14.84 23.41
N TYR A 1182 -27.24 -14.07 24.44
CA TYR A 1182 -27.30 -12.61 24.35
C TYR A 1182 -26.38 -12.05 23.27
N CYS A 1183 -25.15 -12.56 23.16
CA CYS A 1183 -24.22 -12.11 22.11
C CYS A 1183 -24.79 -12.36 20.71
N ASP A 1184 -25.39 -13.54 20.48
CA ASP A 1184 -26.01 -13.88 19.20
C ASP A 1184 -27.23 -12.99 18.89
N LEU A 1185 -28.07 -12.71 19.90
CA LEU A 1185 -29.19 -11.78 19.76
C LEU A 1185 -28.70 -10.38 19.36
N LEU A 1186 -27.70 -9.85 20.07
CA LEU A 1186 -27.17 -8.51 19.84
C LEU A 1186 -26.53 -8.38 18.47
N GLU A 1187 -25.72 -9.37 18.05
CA GLU A 1187 -25.16 -9.40 16.71
C GLU A 1187 -26.24 -9.30 15.62
N VAL A 1188 -27.32 -10.10 15.77
CA VAL A 1188 -28.43 -10.12 14.79
C VAL A 1188 -29.17 -8.77 14.77
N GLU A 1189 -29.52 -8.23 15.93
CA GLU A 1189 -30.29 -6.98 16.01
C GLU A 1189 -29.46 -5.75 15.63
N ASP A 1190 -28.17 -5.70 15.94
CA ASP A 1190 -27.26 -4.63 15.53
C ASP A 1190 -27.08 -4.61 14.01
N LYS A 1191 -26.84 -5.77 13.40
CA LYS A 1191 -26.78 -5.92 11.93
C LYS A 1191 -28.10 -5.53 11.28
N ARG A 1192 -29.24 -5.95 11.87
CA ARG A 1192 -30.56 -5.59 11.36
C ARG A 1192 -30.80 -4.08 11.43
N PHE A 1193 -30.42 -3.42 12.53
CA PHE A 1193 -30.55 -1.97 12.65
C PHE A 1193 -29.79 -1.25 11.53
N MET A 1194 -28.53 -1.63 11.27
CA MET A 1194 -27.75 -1.03 10.18
C MET A 1194 -28.40 -1.24 8.82
N HIS A 1195 -28.92 -2.45 8.58
CA HIS A 1195 -29.63 -2.76 7.34
C HIS A 1195 -30.92 -1.94 7.18
N GLU A 1196 -31.75 -1.83 8.22
CA GLU A 1196 -32.99 -1.04 8.20
C GLU A 1196 -32.71 0.46 8.02
N MET A 1197 -31.66 0.98 8.67
CA MET A 1197 -31.17 2.36 8.48
C MET A 1197 -30.74 2.61 7.03
N LYS A 1198 -29.98 1.67 6.44
CA LYS A 1198 -29.58 1.73 5.03
C LYS A 1198 -30.80 1.79 4.12
N LEU A 1199 -31.80 0.92 4.32
CA LEU A 1199 -33.01 0.89 3.51
C LEU A 1199 -33.83 2.18 3.63
N ALA A 1200 -33.94 2.75 4.84
CA ALA A 1200 -34.65 4.02 5.06
C ALA A 1200 -33.98 5.18 4.30
N LEU A 1201 -32.65 5.30 4.37
CA LEU A 1201 -31.90 6.33 3.64
C LEU A 1201 -31.94 6.11 2.13
N ARG A 1202 -31.80 4.86 1.70
CA ARG A 1202 -31.90 4.43 0.30
C ARG A 1202 -33.24 4.84 -0.30
N ALA A 1203 -34.35 4.67 0.42
CA ALA A 1203 -35.67 5.08 -0.03
C ALA A 1203 -35.75 6.58 -0.34
N GLY A 1204 -35.03 7.43 0.40
CA GLY A 1204 -34.91 8.86 0.12
C GLY A 1204 -34.08 9.14 -1.13
N VAL A 1205 -32.93 8.47 -1.29
CA VAL A 1205 -32.08 8.58 -2.50
C VAL A 1205 -32.87 8.19 -3.77
N GLN A 1206 -33.67 7.13 -3.70
CA GLN A 1206 -34.51 6.70 -4.83
C GLN A 1206 -35.50 7.77 -5.31
N VAL A 1207 -35.95 8.68 -4.44
CA VAL A 1207 -36.83 9.79 -4.86
C VAL A 1207 -36.10 10.69 -5.85
N PHE A 1208 -34.82 11.01 -5.59
CA PHE A 1208 -33.99 11.81 -6.50
C PHE A 1208 -33.75 11.08 -7.81
N GLU A 1209 -33.48 9.78 -7.73
CA GLU A 1209 -33.20 8.94 -8.89
C GLU A 1209 -34.44 8.79 -9.80
N GLU A 1210 -35.64 8.66 -9.22
CA GLU A 1210 -36.89 8.48 -9.97
C GLU A 1210 -37.44 9.79 -10.54
N LEU A 1211 -37.36 10.90 -9.79
CA LEU A 1211 -38.04 12.15 -10.13
C LEU A 1211 -37.11 13.24 -10.68
N GLU A 1212 -35.79 13.10 -10.51
CA GLU A 1212 -34.77 14.04 -10.98
C GLU A 1212 -35.14 15.51 -10.71
N ARG A 1213 -35.35 16.36 -11.72
CA ARG A 1213 -35.76 17.78 -11.54
C ARG A 1213 -37.04 17.96 -10.73
N GLU A 1214 -37.94 16.98 -10.76
CA GLU A 1214 -39.26 17.04 -10.12
C GLU A 1214 -39.24 16.56 -8.66
N THR A 1215 -38.05 16.26 -8.11
CA THR A 1215 -37.89 15.75 -6.74
C THR A 1215 -38.57 16.62 -5.68
N ILE A 1216 -38.44 17.95 -5.75
CA ILE A 1216 -39.05 18.85 -4.76
C ILE A 1216 -40.57 18.95 -4.99
N SER A 1217 -41.00 19.12 -6.23
CA SER A 1217 -42.39 19.40 -6.57
C SER A 1217 -43.32 18.18 -6.45
N GLN A 1218 -42.79 16.97 -6.65
CA GLN A 1218 -43.56 15.71 -6.64
C GLN A 1218 -43.08 14.70 -5.59
N GLY A 1219 -41.84 14.84 -5.10
CA GLY A 1219 -41.20 13.88 -4.19
C GLY A 1219 -41.08 14.35 -2.74
N GLY A 1220 -41.45 15.59 -2.42
CA GLY A 1220 -41.23 16.18 -1.09
C GLY A 1220 -41.78 15.34 0.07
N ASP A 1221 -43.03 14.88 -0.03
CA ASP A 1221 -43.64 14.01 1.00
C ASP A 1221 -42.89 12.69 1.17
N ARG A 1222 -42.39 12.10 0.08
CA ARG A 1222 -41.61 10.85 0.11
C ARG A 1222 -40.27 11.04 0.81
N LEU A 1223 -39.58 12.16 0.56
CA LEU A 1223 -38.33 12.52 1.24
C LEU A 1223 -38.52 12.77 2.73
N LEU A 1224 -39.58 13.51 3.10
CA LEU A 1224 -39.93 13.76 4.50
C LEU A 1224 -40.28 12.44 5.21
N ASN A 1225 -41.03 11.56 4.55
CA ASN A 1225 -41.38 10.24 5.10
C ASN A 1225 -40.14 9.34 5.29
N ALA A 1226 -39.17 9.39 4.37
CA ALA A 1226 -37.90 8.68 4.54
C ALA A 1226 -37.13 9.17 5.78
N CYS A 1227 -37.07 10.49 6.01
CA CYS A 1227 -36.48 11.04 7.25
C CYS A 1227 -37.28 10.62 8.50
N ARG A 1228 -38.62 10.68 8.43
CA ARG A 1228 -39.50 10.34 9.56
C ARG A 1228 -39.45 8.86 9.94
N ALA A 1229 -39.06 7.98 9.01
CA ALA A 1229 -38.87 6.57 9.29
C ALA A 1229 -37.66 6.30 10.21
N ILE A 1230 -36.62 7.15 10.17
CA ILE A 1230 -35.34 6.93 10.87
C ILE A 1230 -35.52 6.81 12.39
N PRO A 1231 -36.19 7.73 13.11
CA PRO A 1231 -36.48 7.56 14.54
C PRO A 1231 -37.27 6.27 14.84
N GLY A 1232 -38.15 5.86 13.91
CA GLY A 1232 -38.90 4.60 14.01
C GLY A 1232 -38.00 3.36 14.00
N VAL A 1233 -36.94 3.36 13.19
CA VAL A 1233 -35.93 2.27 13.16
C VAL A 1233 -35.20 2.16 14.49
N LEU A 1234 -34.78 3.29 15.08
CA LEU A 1234 -34.15 3.32 16.41
C LEU A 1234 -35.08 2.77 17.50
N LYS A 1235 -36.34 3.22 17.53
CA LYS A 1235 -37.33 2.73 18.49
C LYS A 1235 -37.59 1.23 18.33
N ALA A 1236 -37.68 0.74 17.10
CA ALA A 1236 -37.88 -0.68 16.81
C ALA A 1236 -36.68 -1.52 17.27
N TYR A 1237 -35.45 -1.04 17.07
CA TYR A 1237 -34.24 -1.70 17.57
C TYR A 1237 -34.29 -1.89 19.10
N TYR A 1238 -34.53 -0.82 19.86
CA TYR A 1238 -34.61 -0.93 21.33
C TYR A 1238 -35.71 -1.90 21.78
N ALA A 1239 -36.89 -1.87 21.14
CA ALA A 1239 -37.98 -2.79 21.47
C ALA A 1239 -37.62 -4.26 21.17
N ARG A 1240 -36.93 -4.53 20.06
CA ARG A 1240 -36.53 -5.90 19.68
C ARG A 1240 -35.45 -6.45 20.60
N VAL A 1241 -34.43 -5.65 20.94
CA VAL A 1241 -33.40 -6.06 21.91
C VAL A 1241 -34.05 -6.44 23.24
N ILE A 1242 -34.95 -5.61 23.77
CA ILE A 1242 -35.64 -5.90 25.03
C ILE A 1242 -36.53 -7.13 24.94
N SER A 1243 -37.34 -7.25 23.88
CA SER A 1243 -38.19 -8.42 23.69
C SER A 1243 -37.37 -9.71 23.56
N GLY A 1244 -36.19 -9.65 22.93
CA GLY A 1244 -35.27 -10.77 22.81
C GLY A 1244 -34.66 -11.14 24.16
N VAL A 1245 -34.18 -10.16 24.92
CA VAL A 1245 -33.65 -10.37 26.29
C VAL A 1245 -34.73 -11.00 27.18
N GLN A 1246 -35.95 -10.46 27.19
CA GLN A 1246 -37.07 -11.01 27.96
C GLN A 1246 -37.48 -12.43 27.52
N ALA A 1247 -37.21 -12.81 26.28
CA ALA A 1247 -37.47 -14.17 25.79
C ALA A 1247 -36.36 -15.14 26.20
N LEU A 1248 -35.12 -14.68 26.32
CA LEU A 1248 -33.99 -15.46 26.83
C LEU A 1248 -34.05 -15.65 28.36
N ASP A 1249 -34.60 -14.66 29.07
CA ASP A 1249 -34.77 -14.72 30.54
C ASP A 1249 -35.89 -15.68 30.99
N LYS A 1250 -36.80 -16.05 30.08
CA LYS A 1250 -37.95 -16.93 30.34
C LYS A 1250 -37.65 -18.37 29.97
#